data_AF-A0A813BST3-F1
#
_entry.id   AF-A0A813BST3-F1
#
_cell.length_a   1.000
_cell.length_b   1.000
_cell.length_c   1.000
_cell.angle_alpha   90.00
_cell.angle_beta   90.00
_cell.angle_gamma   90.00
#
_symmetry.space_group_name_H-M   'P 1'
#
loop_
_entity.id
_entity.type
_entity.pdbx_description
1 polymer ?
#
loop_
_entity_poly.entity_id
_entity_poly.type
_entity_poly.pdbx_seq_one_letter_code
_entity_poly.pdbx_strand_id
1 'polypeptide(L)'
;MEEASKLLSTIDLDDYTIKEVQNGWETTEKRLGGPKMAGEEVFGKLKAELPRTGGMLKRSSTVWHLLNELLQSLSDPKVVQKKLEYIALRHMNADITTADVEVFKGILLEVCASKLGGLMTPEFQFGLGQIIVAVGMSLAKTHEHYAQRLKLLTECWKEVNVTEDDEANENAEEQHEHAQGHAEGHEDAQQDQSDAALNNMEKGENDAHGQWRKDDNMNIPKTFAAMARFNAAVMGTGDRMWFADLLYSMESLVPHIGNIDRVQEECDVLTLTLAKYEKVNLKEFRSVMFASLRSLLPSSWCLEHENAWSWFWSIVEKQVEEKRAIASHHNQCLKSFLARMDEEATNTFKLKVFDTFFANCEESQLYLRAANKRLMYIMGRILTIMGDIYSKTHQAVIALSGLGLLHAGHGVPEDLVRPFVAAFMLCMKEACPDETLYDGLWWTLDLIGRIFIRTLAEGSTPVIIAINKNTSKELKAAVANAPRGEREVILLKVQVGNESMSPLIWAIEKGALESAGAILKDLLTMRADRGRYYYGMEAIWVRHPDIITLLCTKAPSLLATLLDGLIWRSKNVKEGMRRVNYYISSMLVSDEGLLTNSLLDLIKHGDPEVVCHPSAIFQADLLWVRLCCLPWALTKLWFCVTLVVFCLAEQYGIVTTDVHSHERFTVIACRAFLYLFSLGQLFAKHAVQTYRAVRRKQMKRLTWCVHVPAYLLQPLSFQLWTFSTSWKHGE
;
A
#
# COMPACT_ATOMS: atom_id res chain seq x y z
N MET A 1 -20.99 -11.25 22.67
CA MET A 1 -22.12 -10.43 22.20
C MET A 1 -23.41 -11.17 22.56
N GLU A 2 -23.80 -11.18 23.83
CA GLU A 2 -24.94 -12.00 24.29
C GLU A 2 -26.27 -11.66 23.57
N GLU A 3 -26.42 -10.44 23.07
CA GLU A 3 -27.56 -10.01 22.25
C GLU A 3 -27.68 -10.81 20.94
N ALA A 4 -26.57 -11.18 20.30
CA ALA A 4 -26.58 -11.88 19.01
C ALA A 4 -27.19 -13.27 19.11
N SER A 5 -26.94 -13.99 20.21
CA SER A 5 -27.49 -15.32 20.47
C SER A 5 -29.03 -15.36 20.43
N LYS A 6 -29.71 -14.24 20.73
CA LYS A 6 -31.17 -14.11 20.73
C LYS A 6 -31.77 -13.86 19.34
N LEU A 7 -30.93 -13.50 18.37
CA LEU A 7 -31.33 -13.22 16.98
C LEU A 7 -31.28 -14.48 16.11
N LEU A 8 -30.63 -15.54 16.59
CA LEU A 8 -30.42 -16.77 15.85
C LEU A 8 -31.71 -17.56 15.71
N SER A 9 -31.89 -18.17 14.54
CA SER A 9 -33.00 -19.08 14.27
C SER A 9 -32.64 -20.48 14.77
N THR A 10 -33.63 -21.22 15.28
CA THR A 10 -33.43 -22.61 15.71
C THR A 10 -33.34 -23.53 14.50
N ILE A 11 -32.46 -24.54 14.58
CA ILE A 11 -32.38 -25.63 13.61
C ILE A 11 -32.97 -26.85 14.31
N ASP A 12 -34.25 -27.09 14.09
CA ASP A 12 -34.99 -28.19 14.71
C ASP A 12 -35.12 -29.34 13.69
N LEU A 13 -34.19 -30.29 13.78
CA LEU A 13 -34.16 -31.52 12.97
C LEU A 13 -34.14 -32.74 13.88
N ASP A 14 -34.80 -33.82 13.48
CA ASP A 14 -34.73 -35.11 14.18
C ASP A 14 -33.39 -35.83 13.91
N ASP A 15 -33.02 -36.75 14.80
CA ASP A 15 -31.74 -37.48 14.73
C ASP A 15 -31.53 -38.25 13.42
N TYR A 16 -32.61 -38.72 12.78
CA TYR A 16 -32.52 -39.42 11.51
C TYR A 16 -32.16 -38.44 10.38
N THR A 17 -32.87 -37.32 10.29
CA THR A 17 -32.57 -36.25 9.33
C THR A 17 -31.16 -35.69 9.51
N ILE A 18 -30.68 -35.51 10.75
CA ILE A 18 -29.31 -35.04 11.02
C ILE A 18 -28.27 -35.99 10.41
N LYS A 19 -28.44 -37.30 10.61
CA LYS A 19 -27.51 -38.31 10.06
C LYS A 19 -27.54 -38.35 8.55
N GLU A 20 -28.73 -38.24 7.95
CA GLU A 20 -28.88 -38.17 6.49
C GLU A 20 -28.16 -36.94 5.92
N VAL A 21 -28.30 -35.76 6.56
CA VAL A 21 -27.56 -34.55 6.18
C VAL A 21 -26.05 -34.75 6.27
N GLN A 22 -25.54 -35.27 7.39
CA GLN A 22 -24.10 -35.48 7.59
C GLN A 22 -23.50 -36.46 6.58
N ASN A 23 -24.15 -37.61 6.37
CA ASN A 23 -23.69 -38.65 5.43
C ASN A 23 -23.78 -38.18 3.97
N GLY A 24 -24.88 -37.53 3.60
CA GLY A 24 -25.07 -36.99 2.26
C GLY A 24 -24.09 -35.86 1.96
N TRP A 25 -23.77 -35.02 2.95
CA TRP A 25 -22.79 -33.95 2.82
C TRP A 25 -21.38 -34.50 2.63
N GLU A 26 -20.94 -35.44 3.47
CA GLU A 26 -19.62 -36.07 3.35
C GLU A 26 -19.45 -36.76 1.99
N THR A 27 -20.50 -37.44 1.51
CA THR A 27 -20.49 -38.09 0.19
C THR A 27 -20.42 -37.07 -0.94
N THR A 28 -21.16 -35.96 -0.82
CA THR A 28 -21.14 -34.86 -1.79
C THR A 28 -19.75 -34.24 -1.90
N GLU A 29 -19.13 -33.90 -0.77
CA GLU A 29 -17.80 -33.28 -0.73
C GLU A 29 -16.72 -34.21 -1.32
N LYS A 30 -16.76 -35.51 -0.99
CA LYS A 30 -15.87 -36.52 -1.61
C LYS A 30 -16.02 -36.58 -3.12
N ARG A 31 -17.25 -36.52 -3.64
CA ARG A 31 -17.54 -36.53 -5.09
C ARG A 31 -17.19 -35.21 -5.79
N LEU A 32 -17.16 -34.11 -5.06
CA LEU A 32 -16.72 -32.80 -5.56
C LEU A 32 -15.20 -32.67 -5.61
N GLY A 33 -14.44 -33.61 -5.02
CA GLY A 33 -12.98 -33.54 -5.00
C GLY A 33 -12.42 -32.68 -3.86
N GLY A 34 -13.18 -32.53 -2.77
CA GLY A 34 -12.76 -31.82 -1.56
C GLY A 34 -13.20 -30.35 -1.47
N PRO A 35 -12.88 -29.67 -0.36
CA PRO A 35 -13.43 -28.34 -0.01
C PRO A 35 -13.22 -27.26 -1.07
N LYS A 36 -12.02 -27.19 -1.65
CA LYS A 36 -11.65 -26.17 -2.64
C LYS A 36 -12.45 -26.31 -3.93
N MET A 37 -12.46 -27.50 -4.52
CA MET A 37 -13.20 -27.80 -5.75
C MET A 37 -14.71 -27.66 -5.54
N ALA A 38 -15.22 -28.13 -4.39
CA ALA A 38 -16.61 -27.98 -4.01
C ALA A 38 -17.04 -26.51 -3.91
N GLY A 39 -16.23 -25.70 -3.23
CA GLY A 39 -16.46 -24.26 -3.11
C GLY A 39 -16.35 -23.56 -4.47
N GLU A 40 -15.36 -23.86 -5.30
CA GLU A 40 -15.23 -23.27 -6.64
C GLU A 40 -16.43 -23.57 -7.54
N GLU A 41 -16.98 -24.79 -7.49
CA GLU A 41 -18.16 -25.18 -8.26
C GLU A 41 -19.42 -24.43 -7.78
N VAL A 42 -19.68 -24.42 -6.47
CA VAL A 42 -20.88 -23.76 -5.89
C VAL A 42 -20.78 -22.24 -6.00
N PHE A 43 -19.68 -21.64 -5.55
CA PHE A 43 -19.53 -20.18 -5.57
C PHE A 43 -19.25 -19.63 -6.97
N GLY A 44 -18.78 -20.47 -7.90
CA GLY A 44 -18.68 -20.13 -9.32
C GLY A 44 -20.06 -19.93 -9.94
N LYS A 45 -20.99 -20.86 -9.68
CA LYS A 45 -22.41 -20.71 -10.06
C LYS A 45 -23.06 -19.53 -9.34
N LEU A 46 -22.83 -19.38 -8.04
CA LEU A 46 -23.38 -18.26 -7.25
C LEU A 46 -22.93 -16.90 -7.80
N LYS A 47 -21.67 -16.76 -8.21
CA LYS A 47 -21.16 -15.54 -8.83
C LYS A 47 -21.85 -15.24 -10.16
N ALA A 48 -22.20 -16.25 -10.94
CA ALA A 48 -22.89 -16.06 -12.23
C ALA A 48 -24.29 -15.47 -12.02
N GLU A 49 -25.02 -15.95 -11.01
CA GLU A 49 -26.37 -15.47 -10.65
C GLU A 49 -26.35 -14.17 -9.83
N LEU A 50 -25.39 -14.05 -8.90
CA LEU A 50 -25.22 -12.92 -7.98
C LEU A 50 -23.78 -12.38 -8.08
N PRO A 51 -23.46 -11.52 -9.06
CA PRO A 51 -22.11 -11.01 -9.29
C PRO A 51 -21.44 -10.37 -8.06
N ARG A 52 -22.24 -9.75 -7.17
CA ARG A 52 -21.77 -9.16 -5.89
C ARG A 52 -21.11 -10.18 -4.94
N THR A 53 -21.42 -11.46 -5.07
CA THR A 53 -20.82 -12.56 -4.27
C THR A 53 -19.44 -12.97 -4.77
N GLY A 54 -18.89 -12.33 -5.81
CA GLY A 54 -17.60 -12.70 -6.39
C GLY A 54 -16.43 -12.71 -5.39
N GLY A 55 -16.54 -11.99 -4.27
CA GLY A 55 -15.60 -12.07 -3.16
C GLY A 55 -15.59 -13.43 -2.45
N MET A 56 -16.74 -14.11 -2.33
CA MET A 56 -16.85 -15.43 -1.69
C MET A 56 -16.11 -16.52 -2.46
N LEU A 57 -16.12 -16.44 -3.80
CA LEU A 57 -15.38 -17.37 -4.65
C LEU A 57 -13.86 -17.32 -4.40
N LYS A 58 -13.32 -16.15 -4.02
CA LYS A 58 -11.89 -16.04 -3.68
C LYS A 58 -11.52 -16.78 -2.40
N ARG A 59 -12.49 -17.01 -1.51
CA ARG A 59 -12.32 -17.70 -0.22
C ARG A 59 -13.19 -18.95 -0.15
N SER A 60 -13.39 -19.60 -1.31
CA SER A 60 -14.35 -20.68 -1.49
C SER A 60 -14.11 -21.83 -0.52
N SER A 61 -12.85 -22.23 -0.34
CA SER A 61 -12.34 -23.16 0.66
C SER A 61 -12.73 -22.79 2.11
N THR A 62 -12.44 -21.57 2.55
CA THR A 62 -12.72 -21.08 3.91
C THR A 62 -14.22 -21.06 4.17
N VAL A 63 -15.01 -20.56 3.22
CA VAL A 63 -16.48 -20.55 3.34
C VAL A 63 -17.02 -21.98 3.37
N TRP A 64 -16.49 -22.87 2.52
CA TRP A 64 -16.87 -24.28 2.50
C TRP A 64 -16.58 -24.98 3.83
N HIS A 65 -15.40 -24.73 4.40
CA HIS A 65 -15.01 -25.29 5.70
C HIS A 65 -15.94 -24.84 6.82
N LEU A 66 -16.34 -23.56 6.87
CA LEU A 66 -17.30 -23.07 7.86
C LEU A 66 -18.67 -23.76 7.74
N LEU A 67 -19.15 -23.97 6.51
CA LEU A 67 -20.39 -24.67 6.26
C LEU A 67 -20.28 -26.15 6.66
N ASN A 68 -19.21 -26.84 6.25
CA ASN A 68 -18.96 -28.22 6.65
C ASN A 68 -18.90 -28.35 8.18
N GLU A 69 -18.16 -27.47 8.85
CA GLU A 69 -18.05 -27.44 10.30
C GLU A 69 -19.37 -27.25 11.04
N LEU A 70 -20.30 -26.46 10.47
CA LEU A 70 -21.65 -26.30 10.99
C LEU A 70 -22.44 -27.60 10.84
N LEU A 71 -22.42 -28.19 9.64
CA LEU A 71 -23.15 -29.42 9.32
C LEU A 71 -22.66 -30.63 10.13
N GLN A 72 -21.35 -30.76 10.33
CA GLN A 72 -20.80 -31.82 11.18
C GLN A 72 -21.15 -31.66 12.66
N SER A 73 -21.49 -30.43 13.10
CA SER A 73 -21.84 -30.15 14.50
C SER A 73 -23.32 -30.31 14.85
N LEU A 74 -24.18 -30.64 13.88
CA LEU A 74 -25.66 -30.68 14.05
C LEU A 74 -26.15 -31.51 15.25
N SER A 75 -25.37 -32.51 15.68
CA SER A 75 -25.69 -33.36 16.82
C SER A 75 -25.52 -32.67 18.19
N ASP A 76 -24.86 -31.51 18.26
CA ASP A 76 -24.69 -30.71 19.48
C ASP A 76 -25.28 -29.30 19.31
N PRO A 77 -26.50 -29.04 19.82
CA PRO A 77 -27.17 -27.75 19.69
C PRO A 77 -26.35 -26.57 20.23
N LYS A 78 -25.53 -26.76 21.27
CA LYS A 78 -24.72 -25.66 21.84
C LYS A 78 -23.58 -25.28 20.90
N VAL A 79 -22.97 -26.26 20.25
CA VAL A 79 -21.89 -26.02 19.28
C VAL A 79 -22.46 -25.39 18.01
N VAL A 80 -23.61 -25.89 17.53
CA VAL A 80 -24.34 -25.30 16.39
C VAL A 80 -24.66 -23.85 16.65
N GLN A 81 -25.23 -23.54 17.82
CA GLN A 81 -25.58 -22.17 18.19
C GLN A 81 -24.36 -21.24 18.15
N LYS A 82 -23.23 -21.65 18.73
CA LYS A 82 -21.99 -20.86 18.71
C LYS A 82 -21.45 -20.66 17.28
N LYS A 83 -21.46 -21.69 16.45
CA LYS A 83 -21.00 -21.59 15.05
C LYS A 83 -21.93 -20.70 14.22
N LEU A 84 -23.24 -20.81 14.42
CA LEU A 84 -24.22 -19.96 13.77
C LEU A 84 -24.09 -18.50 14.21
N GLU A 85 -23.87 -18.25 15.51
CA GLU A 85 -23.58 -16.91 16.05
C GLU A 85 -22.35 -16.30 15.38
N TYR A 86 -21.26 -17.07 15.28
CA TYR A 86 -20.03 -16.65 14.62
C TYR A 86 -20.25 -16.31 13.14
N ILE A 87 -20.96 -17.17 12.40
CA ILE A 87 -21.29 -16.93 10.98
C ILE A 87 -22.14 -15.66 10.83
N ALA A 88 -23.13 -15.46 11.70
CA ALA A 88 -24.00 -14.29 11.71
C ALA A 88 -23.24 -12.99 11.96
N LEU A 89 -22.40 -12.96 12.99
CA LEU A 89 -21.60 -11.80 13.35
C LEU A 89 -20.52 -11.49 12.32
N ARG A 90 -19.98 -12.49 11.64
CA ARG A 90 -19.03 -12.30 10.54
C ARG A 90 -19.66 -11.61 9.32
N HIS A 91 -20.98 -11.72 9.16
CA HIS A 91 -21.73 -11.11 8.06
C HIS A 91 -22.63 -9.95 8.52
N MET A 92 -22.44 -9.42 9.74
CA MET A 92 -23.33 -8.37 10.27
C MET A 92 -23.29 -7.05 9.49
N ASN A 93 -22.27 -6.83 8.65
CA ASN A 93 -22.15 -5.68 7.75
C ASN A 93 -22.50 -6.02 6.29
N ALA A 94 -22.94 -7.24 6.01
CA ALA A 94 -23.31 -7.69 4.68
C ALA A 94 -24.83 -7.61 4.49
N ASP A 95 -25.27 -6.88 3.47
CA ASP A 95 -26.68 -6.78 3.10
C ASP A 95 -27.13 -8.04 2.34
N ILE A 96 -27.53 -9.05 3.11
CA ILE A 96 -27.98 -10.37 2.61
C ILE A 96 -29.50 -10.44 2.69
N THR A 97 -30.14 -10.55 1.52
CA THR A 97 -31.60 -10.64 1.42
C THR A 97 -32.08 -12.08 1.47
N THR A 98 -33.36 -12.29 1.77
CA THR A 98 -33.99 -13.61 1.69
C THR A 98 -33.92 -14.20 0.27
N ALA A 99 -33.98 -13.36 -0.77
CA ALA A 99 -33.83 -13.78 -2.16
C ALA A 99 -32.42 -14.34 -2.43
N ASP A 100 -31.37 -13.73 -1.86
CA ASP A 100 -29.99 -14.25 -2.00
C ASP A 100 -29.84 -15.63 -1.36
N VAL A 101 -30.46 -15.82 -0.20
CA VAL A 101 -30.45 -17.10 0.53
C VAL A 101 -31.16 -18.18 -0.29
N GLU A 102 -32.29 -17.85 -0.92
CA GLU A 102 -33.02 -18.78 -1.80
C GLU A 102 -32.21 -19.17 -3.04
N VAL A 103 -31.54 -18.21 -3.68
CA VAL A 103 -30.62 -18.47 -4.79
C VAL A 103 -29.48 -19.39 -4.35
N PHE A 104 -28.82 -19.08 -3.23
CA PHE A 104 -27.73 -19.91 -2.70
C PHE A 104 -28.21 -21.33 -2.36
N LYS A 105 -29.36 -21.47 -1.69
CA LYS A 105 -29.98 -22.75 -1.37
C LYS A 105 -30.26 -23.56 -2.63
N GLY A 106 -30.85 -22.93 -3.65
CA GLY A 106 -31.15 -23.56 -4.93
C GLY A 106 -29.90 -24.11 -5.62
N ILE A 107 -28.85 -23.29 -5.73
CA ILE A 107 -27.56 -23.69 -6.31
C ILE A 107 -26.92 -24.82 -5.51
N LEU A 108 -26.90 -24.73 -4.18
CA LEU A 108 -26.30 -25.75 -3.33
C LEU A 108 -27.01 -27.10 -3.50
N LEU A 109 -28.34 -27.12 -3.47
CA LEU A 109 -29.14 -28.33 -3.66
C LEU A 109 -28.99 -28.89 -5.08
N GLU A 110 -28.92 -28.04 -6.11
CA GLU A 110 -28.65 -28.47 -7.49
C GLU A 110 -27.29 -29.16 -7.61
N VAL A 111 -26.25 -28.58 -7.01
CA VAL A 111 -24.90 -29.18 -7.01
C VAL A 111 -24.93 -30.51 -6.25
N CYS A 112 -25.53 -30.57 -5.06
CA CYS A 112 -25.70 -31.83 -4.32
C CYS A 112 -26.44 -32.89 -5.14
N ALA A 113 -27.54 -32.52 -5.81
CA ALA A 113 -28.31 -33.42 -6.66
C ALA A 113 -27.48 -33.97 -7.82
N SER A 114 -26.67 -33.11 -8.47
CA SER A 114 -25.80 -33.52 -9.58
C SER A 114 -24.74 -34.54 -9.16
N LYS A 115 -24.27 -34.49 -7.90
CA LYS A 115 -23.21 -35.37 -7.40
C LYS A 115 -23.76 -36.61 -6.71
N LEU A 116 -24.85 -36.51 -5.97
CA LEU A 116 -25.47 -37.64 -5.27
C LEU A 116 -26.33 -38.50 -6.21
N GLY A 117 -27.00 -37.88 -7.19
CA GLY A 117 -27.92 -38.57 -8.08
C GLY A 117 -29.01 -39.29 -7.29
N GLY A 118 -29.20 -40.60 -7.55
CA GLY A 118 -30.17 -41.43 -6.82
C GLY A 118 -29.86 -41.65 -5.33
N LEU A 119 -28.71 -41.21 -4.83
CA LEU A 119 -28.38 -41.24 -3.39
C LEU A 119 -28.91 -40.02 -2.63
N MET A 120 -29.49 -39.03 -3.31
CA MET A 120 -30.06 -37.86 -2.64
C MET A 120 -31.40 -38.25 -2.00
N THR A 121 -31.40 -38.38 -0.67
CA THR A 121 -32.62 -38.70 0.09
C THR A 121 -33.50 -37.45 0.25
N PRO A 122 -34.84 -37.62 0.31
CA PRO A 122 -35.75 -36.51 0.63
C PRO A 122 -35.40 -35.82 1.95
N GLU A 123 -34.93 -36.59 2.93
CA GLU A 123 -34.49 -36.11 4.24
C GLU A 123 -33.23 -35.26 4.16
N PHE A 124 -32.24 -35.66 3.35
CA PHE A 124 -31.07 -34.83 3.06
C PHE A 124 -31.47 -33.49 2.44
N GLN A 125 -32.34 -33.53 1.41
CA GLN A 125 -32.80 -32.32 0.72
C GLN A 125 -33.57 -31.37 1.65
N PHE A 126 -34.47 -31.92 2.46
CA PHE A 126 -35.24 -31.17 3.45
C PHE A 126 -34.34 -30.58 4.54
N GLY A 127 -33.50 -31.41 5.16
CA GLY A 127 -32.63 -31.01 6.26
C GLY A 127 -31.63 -29.93 5.85
N LEU A 128 -30.92 -30.13 4.72
CA LEU A 128 -29.99 -29.13 4.21
C LEU A 128 -30.72 -27.82 3.85
N GLY A 129 -31.91 -27.90 3.25
CA GLY A 129 -32.74 -26.75 2.95
C GLY A 129 -33.11 -25.94 4.20
N GLN A 130 -33.57 -26.60 5.27
CA GLN A 130 -33.92 -25.96 6.53
C GLN A 130 -32.71 -25.29 7.20
N ILE A 131 -31.55 -25.94 7.18
CA ILE A 131 -30.30 -25.39 7.74
C ILE A 131 -29.92 -24.10 7.02
N ILE A 132 -29.91 -24.09 5.69
CA ILE A 132 -29.52 -22.90 4.92
C ILE A 132 -30.51 -21.75 5.13
N VAL A 133 -31.81 -22.04 5.23
CA VAL A 133 -32.82 -21.02 5.55
C VAL A 133 -32.60 -20.46 6.96
N ALA A 134 -32.35 -21.31 7.96
CA ALA A 134 -32.07 -20.87 9.33
C ALA A 134 -30.79 -20.03 9.42
N VAL A 135 -29.73 -20.40 8.68
CA VAL A 135 -28.52 -19.60 8.53
C VAL A 135 -28.88 -18.23 7.95
N GLY A 136 -29.53 -18.20 6.77
CA GLY A 136 -29.89 -16.97 6.09
C GLY A 136 -30.76 -16.02 6.91
N MET A 137 -31.77 -16.54 7.62
CA MET A 137 -32.60 -15.75 8.54
C MET A 137 -31.78 -15.17 9.70
N SER A 138 -30.83 -15.94 10.24
CA SER A 138 -29.97 -15.47 11.33
C SER A 138 -29.02 -14.37 10.85
N LEU A 139 -28.50 -14.48 9.62
CA LEU A 139 -27.70 -13.42 8.98
C LEU A 139 -28.52 -12.13 8.83
N ALA A 140 -29.72 -12.23 8.23
CA ALA A 140 -30.59 -11.08 7.98
C ALA A 140 -31.00 -10.34 9.26
N LYS A 141 -31.46 -11.09 10.29
CA LYS A 141 -31.82 -10.51 11.60
C LYS A 141 -30.64 -9.85 12.30
N THR A 142 -29.45 -10.44 12.18
CA THR A 142 -28.23 -9.89 12.77
C THR A 142 -27.81 -8.60 12.07
N HIS A 143 -27.83 -8.58 10.74
CA HIS A 143 -27.57 -7.37 9.96
C HIS A 143 -28.56 -6.26 10.31
N GLU A 144 -29.87 -6.54 10.26
CA GLU A 144 -30.91 -5.56 10.60
C GLU A 144 -30.73 -4.97 12.01
N HIS A 145 -30.39 -5.82 12.98
CA HIS A 145 -30.19 -5.38 14.37
C HIS A 145 -28.98 -4.44 14.55
N TYR A 146 -27.87 -4.69 13.84
CA TYR A 146 -26.63 -3.93 14.01
C TYR A 146 -26.43 -2.82 12.97
N ALA A 147 -27.15 -2.82 11.85
CA ALA A 147 -26.94 -1.91 10.72
C ALA A 147 -26.90 -0.43 11.12
N GLN A 148 -27.85 0.04 11.92
CA GLN A 148 -27.88 1.43 12.38
C GLN A 148 -26.66 1.78 13.25
N ARG A 149 -26.26 0.89 14.17
CA ARG A 149 -25.08 1.10 15.03
C ARG A 149 -23.79 1.17 14.20
N LEU A 150 -23.63 0.24 13.25
CA LEU A 150 -22.46 0.19 12.36
C LEU A 150 -22.37 1.42 11.47
N LYS A 151 -23.50 1.85 10.90
CA LYS A 151 -23.60 3.07 10.11
C LYS A 151 -23.20 4.31 10.92
N LEU A 152 -23.80 4.50 12.10
CA LEU A 152 -23.49 5.62 12.99
C LEU A 152 -22.01 5.66 13.39
N LEU A 153 -21.42 4.52 13.76
CA LEU A 153 -20.00 4.45 14.12
C LEU A 153 -19.09 4.84 12.94
N THR A 154 -19.40 4.35 11.74
CA THR A 154 -18.61 4.63 10.54
C THR A 154 -18.72 6.08 10.11
N GLU A 155 -19.92 6.66 10.12
CA GLU A 155 -20.16 8.07 9.78
C GLU A 155 -19.51 9.00 10.81
N CYS A 156 -19.74 8.76 12.10
CA CYS A 156 -19.06 9.49 13.18
C CYS A 156 -17.54 9.45 13.01
N TRP A 157 -16.98 8.27 12.75
CA TRP A 157 -15.53 8.11 12.66
C TRP A 157 -14.94 8.84 11.46
N LYS A 158 -15.66 8.91 10.34
CA LYS A 158 -15.26 9.72 9.18
C LYS A 158 -15.28 11.21 9.53
N GLU A 159 -16.40 11.70 10.06
CA GLU A 159 -16.60 13.13 10.40
C GLU A 159 -15.52 13.65 11.36
N VAL A 160 -15.16 12.87 12.39
CA VAL A 160 -14.15 13.28 13.38
C VAL A 160 -12.69 13.14 12.91
N ASN A 161 -12.45 12.63 11.70
CA ASN A 161 -11.11 12.43 11.15
C ASN A 161 -10.93 13.07 9.76
N VAL A 162 -11.88 13.90 9.31
CA VAL A 162 -11.73 14.67 8.06
C VAL A 162 -10.51 15.58 8.18
N THR A 163 -9.64 15.55 7.18
CA THR A 163 -8.50 16.47 7.07
C THR A 163 -8.86 17.65 6.16
N GLU A 164 -8.14 18.78 6.27
CA GLU A 164 -8.44 19.99 5.46
C GLU A 164 -8.35 19.73 3.93
N ASP A 165 -7.59 18.70 3.52
CA ASP A 165 -7.52 18.22 2.13
C ASP A 165 -8.78 17.45 1.68
N ASP A 166 -9.44 16.75 2.60
CA ASP A 166 -10.69 16.02 2.34
C ASP A 166 -11.88 16.99 2.23
N GLU A 167 -11.92 18.03 3.08
CA GLU A 167 -12.93 19.12 2.99
C GLU A 167 -12.78 19.93 1.69
N ALA A 168 -11.56 20.14 1.19
CA ALA A 168 -11.33 20.84 -0.07
C ALA A 168 -11.87 20.06 -1.29
N ASN A 169 -11.80 18.72 -1.24
CA ASN A 169 -12.38 17.87 -2.25
C ASN A 169 -13.91 17.84 -2.17
N GLU A 170 -14.51 17.65 -0.99
CA GLU A 170 -15.97 17.60 -0.82
C GLU A 170 -16.64 18.96 -1.11
N ASN A 171 -16.06 20.08 -0.67
CA ASN A 171 -16.58 21.41 -0.99
C ASN A 171 -16.47 21.76 -2.48
N ALA A 172 -15.48 21.20 -3.20
CA ALA A 172 -15.42 21.30 -4.65
C ALA A 172 -16.52 20.48 -5.35
N GLU A 173 -17.01 19.39 -4.74
CA GLU A 173 -18.16 18.63 -5.25
C GLU A 173 -19.48 19.40 -5.05
N GLU A 174 -19.69 20.04 -3.90
CA GLU A 174 -20.92 20.81 -3.61
C GLU A 174 -20.98 22.16 -4.34
N GLN A 175 -19.85 22.88 -4.49
CA GLN A 175 -19.84 24.17 -5.19
C GLN A 175 -20.01 24.02 -6.72
N HIS A 176 -19.68 22.86 -7.29
CA HIS A 176 -19.89 22.61 -8.72
C HIS A 176 -21.33 22.22 -9.11
N GLU A 177 -22.16 21.77 -8.16
CA GLU A 177 -23.61 21.60 -8.42
C GLU A 177 -24.36 22.93 -8.50
N HIS A 178 -23.84 23.99 -7.87
CA HIS A 178 -24.47 25.32 -7.88
C HIS A 178 -23.91 26.32 -8.91
N ALA A 179 -22.79 26.02 -9.57
CA ALA A 179 -22.16 26.90 -10.56
C ALA A 179 -22.44 26.49 -12.02
N GLN A 180 -23.70 26.24 -12.37
CA GLN A 180 -24.15 26.36 -13.76
C GLN A 180 -24.61 27.79 -14.04
N GLY A 181 -23.66 28.66 -14.36
CA GLY A 181 -23.96 29.99 -14.88
C GLY A 181 -22.85 31.02 -14.63
N HIS A 182 -22.33 31.55 -15.74
CA HIS A 182 -21.42 32.69 -15.87
C HIS A 182 -19.92 32.46 -15.69
N ALA A 183 -19.23 32.60 -16.82
CA ALA A 183 -17.84 32.96 -16.93
C ALA A 183 -17.65 34.46 -16.62
N GLU A 184 -16.60 34.82 -15.88
CA GLU A 184 -15.50 35.70 -16.30
C GLU A 184 -14.52 35.92 -15.12
N GLY A 185 -13.28 36.31 -15.44
CA GLY A 185 -12.11 36.11 -14.60
C GLY A 185 -11.93 37.08 -13.43
N HIS A 186 -11.07 36.70 -12.48
CA HIS A 186 -9.90 37.49 -12.09
C HIS A 186 -8.93 36.68 -11.23
N GLU A 187 -7.65 36.76 -11.59
CA GLU A 187 -6.49 36.34 -10.80
C GLU A 187 -6.21 37.35 -9.67
N ASP A 188 -5.76 36.81 -8.53
CA ASP A 188 -4.69 37.30 -7.63
C ASP A 188 -5.06 37.20 -6.14
N ALA A 189 -4.40 36.27 -5.43
CA ALA A 189 -3.87 36.38 -4.07
C ALA A 189 -3.73 35.00 -3.41
N GLN A 190 -2.60 34.31 -3.63
CA GLN A 190 -2.20 33.17 -2.80
C GLN A 190 -0.68 33.08 -2.73
N GLN A 191 -0.10 33.88 -1.85
CA GLN A 191 1.33 33.84 -1.55
C GLN A 191 1.53 34.34 -0.12
N ASP A 192 1.15 33.52 0.87
CA ASP A 192 1.62 33.67 2.27
C ASP A 192 1.29 32.47 3.21
N GLN A 193 0.88 31.30 2.69
CA GLN A 193 0.55 30.12 3.52
C GLN A 193 1.46 28.90 3.31
N SER A 194 2.49 28.99 2.47
CA SER A 194 3.40 27.85 2.19
C SER A 194 4.41 27.56 3.29
N ASP A 195 4.69 28.52 4.18
CA ASP A 195 5.84 28.41 5.09
C ASP A 195 5.50 27.77 6.45
N ALA A 196 4.21 27.62 6.77
CA ALA A 196 3.76 26.99 8.02
C ALA A 196 3.51 25.47 7.91
N ALA A 197 3.17 24.97 6.72
CA ALA A 197 2.86 23.55 6.50
C ALA A 197 4.11 22.66 6.42
N LEU A 198 5.23 23.18 5.89
CA LEU A 198 6.46 22.42 5.69
C LEU A 198 7.23 22.08 6.97
N ASN A 199 7.04 22.83 8.06
CA ASN A 199 7.71 22.54 9.33
C ASN A 199 7.07 21.39 10.13
N ASN A 200 5.85 20.95 9.79
CA ASN A 200 5.16 19.87 10.50
C ASN A 200 5.38 18.47 9.90
N MET A 201 5.98 18.36 8.70
CA MET A 201 6.22 17.05 8.04
C MET A 201 7.62 16.46 8.25
N GLU A 202 8.59 17.18 8.80
CA GLU A 202 9.98 16.68 8.99
C GLU A 202 10.34 16.23 10.43
N LYS A 203 9.34 15.91 11.27
CA LYS A 203 9.60 15.31 12.60
C LYS A 203 8.79 14.05 12.87
N GLY A 204 8.88 13.09 11.96
CA GLY A 204 8.48 11.71 12.22
C GLY A 204 9.69 10.79 12.10
N GLU A 205 10.44 10.57 13.19
CA GLU A 205 11.01 9.23 13.50
C GLU A 205 11.91 9.13 14.75
N ASN A 206 12.31 10.19 15.48
CA ASN A 206 13.31 10.00 16.55
C ASN A 206 13.01 10.51 17.98
N ASP A 207 11.79 10.97 18.29
CA ASP A 207 11.46 11.42 19.67
C ASP A 207 10.15 10.82 20.23
N ALA A 208 9.95 9.50 20.08
CA ALA A 208 8.77 8.80 20.64
C ALA A 208 8.79 8.59 22.17
N HIS A 209 9.77 9.16 22.89
CA HIS A 209 9.86 9.09 24.35
C HIS A 209 10.30 10.44 24.95
N GLY A 210 9.42 11.45 24.87
CA GLY A 210 9.64 12.77 25.45
C GLY A 210 8.44 13.24 26.27
N GLN A 211 8.71 13.80 27.45
CA GLN A 211 7.74 14.35 28.39
C GLN A 211 6.95 15.53 27.75
N TRP A 212 5.62 15.48 27.81
CA TRP A 212 4.71 16.41 27.12
C TRP A 212 4.75 17.83 27.71
N ARG A 213 4.99 18.84 26.86
CA ARG A 213 4.93 20.27 27.23
C ARG A 213 3.51 20.83 27.05
N LYS A 214 3.08 21.65 28.02
CA LYS A 214 1.85 22.46 27.96
C LYS A 214 2.10 23.70 27.10
N ASP A 215 1.38 23.86 26.00
CA ASP A 215 1.27 25.13 25.28
C ASP A 215 -0.08 25.79 25.59
N ASP A 216 -0.04 27.09 25.91
CA ASP A 216 -1.11 27.91 26.48
C ASP A 216 -1.96 28.68 25.45
N ASN A 217 -1.98 28.27 24.17
CA ASN A 217 -2.83 28.90 23.14
C ASN A 217 -3.90 27.91 22.63
N MET A 218 -5.17 28.11 23.03
CA MET A 218 -6.29 27.20 22.70
C MET A 218 -6.69 27.31 21.22
N ASN A 219 -5.98 26.58 20.36
CA ASN A 219 -6.53 26.12 19.09
C ASN A 219 -7.36 24.86 19.38
N ILE A 220 -8.68 24.92 19.20
CA ILE A 220 -9.56 23.77 19.48
C ILE A 220 -9.23 22.66 18.47
N PRO A 221 -8.85 21.44 18.90
CA PRO A 221 -8.51 20.36 17.99
C PRO A 221 -9.69 19.99 17.07
N LYS A 222 -9.41 19.60 15.82
CA LYS A 222 -10.45 19.17 14.85
C LYS A 222 -10.54 17.66 14.63
N THR A 223 -9.47 16.91 14.96
CA THR A 223 -9.46 15.44 14.77
C THR A 223 -9.66 14.70 16.08
N PHE A 224 -10.21 13.48 16.02
CA PHE A 224 -10.44 12.65 17.21
C PHE A 224 -9.17 12.43 18.01
N ALA A 225 -8.07 12.07 17.36
CA ALA A 225 -6.81 11.80 18.04
C ALA A 225 -6.26 13.06 18.74
N ALA A 226 -6.42 14.24 18.15
CA ALA A 226 -5.97 15.49 18.76
C ALA A 226 -6.91 15.92 19.91
N MET A 227 -8.22 15.81 19.71
CA MET A 227 -9.21 16.11 20.76
C MET A 227 -9.10 15.17 21.96
N ALA A 228 -8.85 13.89 21.72
CA ALA A 228 -8.66 12.91 22.79
C ALA A 228 -7.41 13.17 23.61
N ARG A 229 -6.31 13.63 22.99
CA ARG A 229 -5.12 14.07 23.73
C ARG A 229 -5.41 15.33 24.56
N PHE A 230 -6.15 16.29 24.00
CA PHE A 230 -6.56 17.50 24.71
C PHE A 230 -7.44 17.16 25.92
N ASN A 231 -8.50 16.37 25.73
CA ASN A 231 -9.39 15.96 26.81
C ASN A 231 -8.69 15.07 27.85
N ALA A 232 -7.77 14.20 27.44
CA ALA A 232 -6.94 13.45 28.39
C ALA A 232 -6.10 14.39 29.27
N ALA A 233 -5.50 15.42 28.69
CA ALA A 233 -4.74 16.42 29.44
C ALA A 233 -5.64 17.20 30.43
N VAL A 234 -6.83 17.60 29.99
CA VAL A 234 -7.82 18.29 30.84
C VAL A 234 -8.31 17.41 31.99
N MET A 235 -8.50 16.11 31.74
CA MET A 235 -8.97 15.14 32.74
C MET A 235 -7.86 14.62 33.66
N GLY A 236 -6.61 15.08 33.49
CA GLY A 236 -5.47 14.65 34.30
C GLY A 236 -4.94 13.25 33.95
N THR A 237 -5.20 12.78 32.73
CA THR A 237 -4.86 11.45 32.22
C THR A 237 -3.88 11.50 31.03
N GLY A 238 -3.41 12.69 30.65
CA GLY A 238 -2.55 12.90 29.48
C GLY A 238 -1.10 12.40 29.63
N ASP A 239 -0.66 12.08 30.85
CA ASP A 239 0.67 11.54 31.15
C ASP A 239 0.76 10.01 30.97
N ARG A 240 -0.38 9.34 30.70
CA ARG A 240 -0.47 7.89 30.55
C ARG A 240 0.09 7.44 29.20
N MET A 241 1.27 6.80 29.21
CA MET A 241 1.90 6.31 27.97
C MET A 241 1.04 5.30 27.19
N TRP A 242 0.23 4.48 27.87
CA TRP A 242 -0.66 3.50 27.23
C TRP A 242 -1.83 4.13 26.46
N PHE A 243 -2.10 5.41 26.69
CA PHE A 243 -3.19 6.13 26.04
C PHE A 243 -2.92 6.31 24.54
N ALA A 244 -1.67 6.58 24.16
CA ALA A 244 -1.27 6.74 22.77
C ALA A 244 -1.47 5.44 21.96
N ASP A 245 -1.14 4.29 22.54
CA ASP A 245 -1.32 2.98 21.91
C ASP A 245 -2.81 2.65 21.71
N LEU A 246 -3.68 3.05 22.65
CA LEU A 246 -5.14 2.93 22.49
C LEU A 246 -5.67 3.86 21.41
N LEU A 247 -5.21 5.11 21.35
CA LEU A 247 -5.63 6.02 20.28
C LEU A 247 -5.25 5.47 18.90
N TYR A 248 -4.03 4.93 18.78
CA TYR A 248 -3.56 4.31 17.56
C TYR A 248 -4.41 3.10 17.15
N SER A 249 -4.82 2.25 18.10
CA SER A 249 -5.64 1.08 17.78
C SER A 249 -7.06 1.43 17.33
N MET A 250 -7.60 2.61 17.69
CA MET A 250 -8.92 3.06 17.25
C MET A 250 -9.01 3.23 15.73
N GLU A 251 -7.90 3.63 15.06
CA GLU A 251 -7.83 3.75 13.60
C GLU A 251 -8.10 2.43 12.88
N SER A 252 -7.76 1.30 13.51
CA SER A 252 -8.06 -0.02 12.98
C SER A 252 -9.36 -0.62 13.53
N LEU A 253 -9.66 -0.42 14.82
CA LEU A 253 -10.82 -1.03 15.47
C LEU A 253 -12.17 -0.49 14.96
N VAL A 254 -12.30 0.83 14.83
CA VAL A 254 -13.61 1.45 14.51
C VAL A 254 -14.07 1.12 13.08
N PRO A 255 -13.24 1.28 12.02
CA PRO A 255 -13.68 0.99 10.65
C PRO A 255 -14.02 -0.49 10.43
N HIS A 256 -13.47 -1.38 11.26
CA HIS A 256 -13.60 -2.81 11.11
C HIS A 256 -14.53 -3.47 12.13
N ILE A 257 -15.26 -2.71 12.94
CA ILE A 257 -16.17 -3.26 13.96
C ILE A 257 -17.20 -4.22 13.37
N GLY A 258 -17.58 -4.01 12.10
CA GLY A 258 -18.45 -4.89 11.31
C GLY A 258 -17.89 -6.29 10.97
N ASN A 259 -16.62 -6.55 11.28
CA ASN A 259 -15.92 -7.81 11.00
C ASN A 259 -15.31 -8.38 12.29
N ILE A 260 -15.98 -9.38 12.87
CA ILE A 260 -15.58 -9.96 14.16
C ILE A 260 -14.17 -10.57 14.15
N ASP A 261 -13.74 -11.18 13.05
CA ASP A 261 -12.40 -11.77 12.93
C ASP A 261 -11.33 -10.67 13.03
N ARG A 262 -11.58 -9.54 12.37
CA ARG A 262 -10.69 -8.37 12.37
C ARG A 262 -10.64 -7.71 13.75
N VAL A 263 -11.79 -7.53 14.40
CA VAL A 263 -11.87 -6.98 15.76
C VAL A 263 -11.14 -7.89 16.75
N GLN A 264 -11.31 -9.20 16.65
CA GLN A 264 -10.62 -10.14 17.53
C GLN A 264 -9.09 -10.07 17.36
N GLU A 265 -8.60 -10.03 16.13
CA GLU A 265 -7.17 -9.85 15.82
C GLU A 265 -6.63 -8.53 16.39
N GLU A 266 -7.32 -7.41 16.16
CA GLU A 266 -6.90 -6.10 16.66
C GLU A 266 -6.94 -6.02 18.20
N CYS A 267 -7.93 -6.64 18.84
CA CYS A 267 -7.97 -6.77 20.30
C CYS A 267 -6.83 -7.65 20.83
N ASP A 268 -6.44 -8.71 20.14
CA ASP A 268 -5.29 -9.55 20.51
C ASP A 268 -3.98 -8.74 20.43
N VAL A 269 -3.78 -8.00 19.34
CA VAL A 269 -2.63 -7.11 19.14
C VAL A 269 -2.61 -6.01 20.22
N LEU A 270 -3.75 -5.36 20.47
CA LEU A 270 -3.87 -4.35 21.51
C LEU A 270 -3.58 -4.92 22.90
N THR A 271 -4.02 -6.15 23.18
CA THR A 271 -3.73 -6.83 24.45
C THR A 271 -2.22 -7.00 24.65
N LEU A 272 -1.50 -7.42 23.62
CA LEU A 272 -0.03 -7.55 23.67
C LEU A 272 0.65 -6.20 23.87
N THR A 273 0.21 -5.17 23.13
CA THR A 273 0.72 -3.81 23.27
C THR A 273 0.49 -3.27 24.68
N LEU A 274 -0.68 -3.53 25.29
CA LEU A 274 -1.01 -3.06 26.63
C LEU A 274 -0.36 -3.89 27.75
N ALA A 275 0.04 -5.13 27.48
CA ALA A 275 0.68 -6.01 28.46
C ALA A 275 2.03 -5.47 28.98
N LYS A 276 2.67 -4.55 28.25
CA LYS A 276 3.91 -3.89 28.69
C LYS A 276 3.71 -2.87 29.83
N TYR A 277 2.45 -2.52 30.13
CA TYR A 277 2.11 -1.56 31.17
C TYR A 277 1.53 -2.23 32.42
N GLU A 278 2.07 -1.89 33.58
CA GLU A 278 1.62 -2.43 34.87
C GLU A 278 0.14 -2.09 35.17
N LYS A 279 -0.24 -0.82 34.96
CA LYS A 279 -1.58 -0.31 35.24
C LYS A 279 -2.18 0.35 34.00
N VAL A 280 -3.23 -0.28 33.48
CA VAL A 280 -4.06 0.23 32.37
C VAL A 280 -5.49 0.29 32.88
N ASN A 281 -6.15 1.42 32.64
CA ASN A 281 -7.52 1.67 33.06
C ASN A 281 -8.39 2.00 31.84
N LEU A 282 -9.09 0.99 31.33
CA LEU A 282 -9.91 1.14 30.12
C LEU A 282 -11.13 2.05 30.34
N LYS A 283 -11.63 2.17 31.57
CA LYS A 283 -12.74 3.07 31.92
C LYS A 283 -12.34 4.55 31.85
N GLU A 284 -11.09 4.85 32.14
CA GLU A 284 -10.51 6.18 32.00
C GLU A 284 -10.44 6.58 30.52
N PHE A 285 -9.96 5.68 29.66
CA PHE A 285 -9.99 5.89 28.21
C PHE A 285 -11.41 6.08 27.67
N ARG A 286 -12.35 5.22 28.09
CA ARG A 286 -13.77 5.35 27.74
C ARG A 286 -14.28 6.76 27.99
N SER A 287 -13.99 7.31 29.17
CA SER A 287 -14.46 8.64 29.57
C SER A 287 -13.90 9.74 28.66
N VAL A 288 -12.61 9.65 28.32
CA VAL A 288 -11.97 10.60 27.38
C VAL A 288 -12.50 10.44 25.96
N MET A 289 -12.70 9.21 25.48
CA MET A 289 -13.28 8.92 24.16
C MET A 289 -14.63 9.61 24.01
N PHE A 290 -15.53 9.42 24.98
CA PHE A 290 -16.86 10.05 24.97
C PHE A 290 -16.78 11.57 25.05
N ALA A 291 -15.92 12.13 25.90
CA ALA A 291 -15.73 13.58 25.97
C ALA A 291 -15.27 14.14 24.61
N SER A 292 -14.40 13.42 23.91
CA SER A 292 -13.81 13.86 22.64
C SER A 292 -14.78 13.81 21.48
N LEU A 293 -15.58 12.73 21.39
CA LEU A 293 -16.61 12.63 20.38
C LEU A 293 -17.70 13.69 20.58
N ARG A 294 -18.13 13.96 21.82
CA ARG A 294 -19.08 15.03 22.13
C ARG A 294 -18.56 16.42 21.77
N SER A 295 -17.26 16.67 22.00
CA SER A 295 -16.64 17.96 21.64
C SER A 295 -16.54 18.17 20.13
N LEU A 296 -16.34 17.10 19.36
CA LEU A 296 -16.20 17.17 17.89
C LEU A 296 -17.55 17.15 17.16
N LEU A 297 -18.58 16.55 17.76
CA LEU A 297 -19.90 16.38 17.15
C LEU A 297 -21.03 17.10 17.93
N PRO A 298 -20.87 18.36 18.36
CA PRO A 298 -21.81 18.99 19.30
C PRO A 298 -23.23 19.17 18.73
N SER A 299 -23.39 19.26 17.41
CA SER A 299 -24.67 19.45 16.73
C SER A 299 -25.39 18.14 16.38
N SER A 300 -24.64 17.05 16.10
CA SER A 300 -25.17 15.76 15.68
C SER A 300 -25.26 14.74 16.82
N TRP A 301 -24.44 14.89 17.88
CA TRP A 301 -24.36 13.92 18.97
C TRP A 301 -25.69 13.75 19.72
N CYS A 302 -26.11 12.50 19.89
CA CYS A 302 -27.41 12.15 20.46
C CYS A 302 -27.35 10.82 21.25
N LEU A 303 -28.47 10.38 21.82
CA LEU A 303 -28.53 9.14 22.59
C LEU A 303 -28.20 7.89 21.75
N GLU A 304 -28.51 7.90 20.45
CA GLU A 304 -28.16 6.78 19.56
C GLU A 304 -26.65 6.65 19.38
N HIS A 305 -25.96 7.79 19.25
CA HIS A 305 -24.49 7.85 19.23
C HIS A 305 -23.89 7.30 20.53
N GLU A 306 -24.41 7.73 21.69
CA GLU A 306 -23.98 7.21 22.99
C GLU A 306 -24.08 5.68 23.08
N ASN A 307 -25.22 5.15 22.66
CA ASN A 307 -25.49 3.71 22.70
C ASN A 307 -24.57 2.93 21.74
N ALA A 308 -24.36 3.44 20.52
CA ALA A 308 -23.50 2.80 19.53
C ALA A 308 -22.03 2.76 19.98
N TRP A 309 -21.50 3.89 20.48
CA TRP A 309 -20.13 3.98 20.98
C TRP A 309 -19.92 3.21 22.30
N SER A 310 -20.93 3.16 23.17
CA SER A 310 -20.89 2.34 24.39
C SER A 310 -20.87 0.85 24.05
N TRP A 311 -21.68 0.43 23.08
CA TRP A 311 -21.68 -0.93 22.58
C TRP A 311 -20.32 -1.31 21.98
N PHE A 312 -19.78 -0.49 21.07
CA PHE A 312 -18.44 -0.68 20.49
C PHE A 312 -17.39 -0.87 21.58
N TRP A 313 -17.32 0.06 22.53
CA TRP A 313 -16.29 0.03 23.57
C TRP A 313 -16.44 -1.19 24.48
N SER A 314 -17.68 -1.59 24.81
CA SER A 314 -17.90 -2.77 25.66
C SER A 314 -17.35 -4.06 25.04
N ILE A 315 -17.32 -4.17 23.70
CA ILE A 315 -16.74 -5.32 23.00
C ILE A 315 -15.22 -5.30 23.15
N VAL A 316 -14.59 -4.15 22.89
CA VAL A 316 -13.14 -3.97 22.99
C VAL A 316 -12.66 -4.17 24.42
N GLU A 317 -13.30 -3.50 25.38
CA GLU A 317 -12.99 -3.57 26.82
C GLU A 317 -13.05 -5.02 27.31
N LYS A 318 -14.14 -5.74 27.02
CA LYS A 318 -14.31 -7.14 27.41
C LYS A 318 -13.20 -8.03 26.84
N GLN A 319 -12.93 -7.96 25.54
CA GLN A 319 -11.92 -8.81 24.90
C GLN A 319 -10.52 -8.55 25.45
N VAL A 320 -10.14 -7.28 25.63
CA VAL A 320 -8.82 -6.91 26.14
C VAL A 320 -8.67 -7.34 27.61
N GLU A 321 -9.68 -7.11 28.46
CA GLU A 321 -9.63 -7.52 29.87
C GLU A 321 -9.53 -9.04 30.05
N GLU A 322 -10.33 -9.82 29.30
CA GLU A 322 -10.32 -11.28 29.36
C GLU A 322 -8.95 -11.86 28.96
N LYS A 323 -8.28 -11.25 27.98
CA LYS A 323 -7.02 -11.77 27.41
C LYS A 323 -5.76 -11.18 28.05
N ARG A 324 -5.86 -10.10 28.82
CA ARG A 324 -4.72 -9.40 29.42
C ARG A 324 -3.87 -10.30 30.32
N ALA A 325 -4.50 -11.11 31.17
CA ALA A 325 -3.79 -12.03 32.06
C ALA A 325 -3.06 -13.14 31.29
N ILE A 326 -3.53 -13.45 30.09
CA ILE A 326 -3.09 -14.58 29.28
C ILE A 326 -1.79 -14.25 28.51
N ALA A 327 -1.62 -12.98 28.09
CA ALA A 327 -0.48 -12.55 27.27
C ALA A 327 0.90 -12.83 27.93
N SER A 328 1.04 -12.55 29.23
CA SER A 328 2.30 -12.82 29.96
C SER A 328 2.59 -14.32 30.07
N HIS A 329 1.55 -15.13 30.31
CA HIS A 329 1.68 -16.58 30.41
C HIS A 329 2.11 -17.18 29.06
N HIS A 330 1.47 -16.80 27.96
CA HIS A 330 1.82 -17.31 26.63
C HIS A 330 3.25 -16.94 26.19
N ASN A 331 3.72 -15.73 26.52
CA ASN A 331 5.11 -15.35 26.29
C ASN A 331 6.09 -16.26 27.06
N GLN A 332 5.77 -16.60 28.32
CA GLN A 332 6.57 -17.55 29.10
C GLN A 332 6.55 -18.94 28.45
N CYS A 333 5.39 -19.42 27.98
CA CYS A 333 5.30 -20.71 27.28
C CYS A 333 6.24 -20.75 26.07
N LEU A 334 6.25 -19.70 25.25
CA LEU A 334 7.15 -19.59 24.09
C LEU A 334 8.63 -19.57 24.50
N LYS A 335 8.99 -18.76 25.50
CA LYS A 335 10.37 -18.71 26.00
C LYS A 335 10.83 -20.06 26.55
N SER A 336 9.97 -20.74 27.30
CA SER A 336 10.24 -22.08 27.83
C SER A 336 10.40 -23.11 26.72
N PHE A 337 9.58 -23.06 25.67
CA PHE A 337 9.73 -23.92 24.50
C PHE A 337 11.07 -23.69 23.79
N LEU A 338 11.41 -22.43 23.49
CA LEU A 338 12.66 -22.08 22.80
C LEU A 338 13.90 -22.43 23.63
N ALA A 339 13.84 -22.30 24.96
CA ALA A 339 14.97 -22.62 25.85
C ALA A 339 15.21 -24.14 26.00
N ARG A 340 14.23 -24.98 25.69
CA ARG A 340 14.34 -26.46 25.80
C ARG A 340 15.02 -27.10 24.59
N MET A 341 15.14 -26.40 23.47
CA MET A 341 15.82 -26.89 22.29
C MET A 341 17.24 -26.31 22.21
N ASP A 342 18.25 -27.17 22.11
CA ASP A 342 19.60 -26.73 21.76
C ASP A 342 19.69 -26.38 20.25
N GLU A 343 20.86 -25.95 19.79
CA GLU A 343 21.03 -25.50 18.40
C GLU A 343 20.78 -26.63 17.38
N GLU A 344 21.20 -27.85 17.69
CA GLU A 344 21.03 -29.03 16.83
C GLU A 344 19.58 -29.47 16.75
N ALA A 345 18.89 -29.57 17.90
CA ALA A 345 17.46 -29.87 17.98
C ALA A 345 16.64 -28.78 17.28
N THR A 346 17.00 -27.51 17.45
CA THR A 346 16.36 -26.38 16.77
C THR A 346 16.51 -26.50 15.25
N ASN A 347 17.69 -26.85 14.75
CA ASN A 347 17.93 -27.02 13.32
C ASN A 347 17.15 -28.20 12.73
N THR A 348 17.07 -29.30 13.47
CA THR A 348 16.26 -30.48 13.09
C THR A 348 14.77 -30.15 13.07
N PHE A 349 14.27 -29.48 14.12
CA PHE A 349 12.89 -29.01 14.21
C PHE A 349 12.52 -28.14 13.00
N LYS A 350 13.39 -27.18 12.63
CA LYS A 350 13.10 -26.25 11.54
C LYS A 350 12.81 -26.92 10.20
N LEU A 351 13.54 -27.99 9.87
CA LEU A 351 13.32 -28.75 8.65
C LEU A 351 12.11 -29.68 8.78
N LYS A 352 11.96 -30.33 9.94
CA LYS A 352 10.85 -31.26 10.20
C LYS A 352 9.47 -30.62 10.00
N VAL A 353 9.31 -29.35 10.36
CA VAL A 353 8.04 -28.62 10.09
C VAL A 353 7.72 -28.58 8.60
N PHE A 354 8.70 -28.26 7.75
CA PHE A 354 8.48 -28.22 6.31
C PHE A 354 8.27 -29.60 5.71
N ASP A 355 9.00 -30.62 6.18
CA ASP A 355 8.80 -32.00 5.72
C ASP A 355 7.38 -32.47 6.04
N THR A 356 6.90 -32.19 7.26
CA THR A 356 5.54 -32.50 7.71
C THR A 356 4.50 -31.72 6.91
N PHE A 357 4.74 -30.44 6.66
CA PHE A 357 3.85 -29.60 5.86
C PHE A 357 3.76 -30.07 4.40
N PHE A 358 4.89 -30.40 3.77
CA PHE A 358 4.93 -30.89 2.40
C PHE A 358 4.34 -32.28 2.24
N ALA A 359 4.42 -33.13 3.27
CA ALA A 359 3.77 -34.44 3.29
C ALA A 359 2.24 -34.32 3.44
N ASN A 360 1.76 -33.37 4.25
CA ASN A 360 0.33 -33.20 4.50
C ASN A 360 -0.36 -32.29 3.48
N CYS A 361 0.39 -31.47 2.73
CA CYS A 361 -0.14 -30.49 1.78
C CYS A 361 0.80 -30.37 0.57
N GLU A 362 0.76 -31.33 -0.34
CA GLU A 362 1.66 -31.39 -1.51
C GLU A 362 1.61 -30.12 -2.39
N GLU A 363 0.44 -29.48 -2.54
CA GLU A 363 0.27 -28.22 -3.30
C GLU A 363 1.22 -27.11 -2.83
N SER A 364 1.59 -27.11 -1.55
CA SER A 364 2.49 -26.09 -0.99
C SER A 364 3.90 -26.13 -1.58
N GLN A 365 4.33 -27.26 -2.15
CA GLN A 365 5.63 -27.39 -2.81
C GLN A 365 5.73 -26.51 -4.07
N LEU A 366 4.61 -26.16 -4.70
CA LEU A 366 4.59 -25.24 -5.85
C LEU A 366 5.04 -23.82 -5.47
N TYR A 367 4.84 -23.43 -4.21
CA TYR A 367 5.10 -22.08 -3.73
C TYR A 367 6.34 -21.97 -2.84
N LEU A 368 6.69 -23.04 -2.12
CA LEU A 368 7.68 -22.97 -1.03
C LEU A 368 8.87 -23.93 -1.20
N ARG A 369 9.02 -24.60 -2.35
CA ARG A 369 10.18 -25.48 -2.60
C ARG A 369 11.47 -24.66 -2.72
N ALA A 370 12.36 -24.84 -1.75
CA ALA A 370 13.64 -24.13 -1.67
C ALA A 370 14.74 -25.03 -1.09
N ALA A 371 16.00 -24.59 -1.20
CA ALA A 371 17.11 -25.28 -0.55
C ALA A 371 16.94 -25.29 0.99
N ASN A 372 17.34 -26.38 1.65
CA ASN A 372 17.21 -26.57 3.10
C ASN A 372 17.73 -25.37 3.90
N LYS A 373 18.86 -24.78 3.50
CA LYS A 373 19.42 -23.57 4.14
C LYS A 373 18.45 -22.38 4.13
N ARG A 374 17.70 -22.20 3.03
CA ARG A 374 16.68 -21.14 2.90
C ARG A 374 15.45 -21.47 3.75
N LEU A 375 15.01 -22.74 3.76
CA LEU A 375 13.91 -23.18 4.62
C LEU A 375 14.23 -22.97 6.11
N MET A 376 15.41 -23.38 6.56
CA MET A 376 15.88 -23.14 7.93
C MET A 376 15.93 -21.65 8.29
N TYR A 377 16.36 -20.80 7.35
CA TYR A 377 16.34 -19.36 7.53
C TYR A 377 14.91 -18.82 7.69
N ILE A 378 13.98 -19.23 6.82
CA ILE A 378 12.56 -18.84 6.90
C ILE A 378 11.98 -19.26 8.25
N MET A 379 12.18 -20.50 8.67
CA MET A 379 11.66 -20.96 9.96
C MET A 379 12.30 -20.21 11.14
N GLY A 380 13.60 -19.92 11.07
CA GLY A 380 14.26 -19.06 12.04
C GLY A 380 13.62 -17.68 12.15
N ARG A 381 13.25 -17.08 11.02
CA ARG A 381 12.52 -15.80 10.98
C ARG A 381 11.12 -15.91 11.59
N ILE A 382 10.39 -17.00 11.35
CA ILE A 382 9.07 -17.25 11.96
C ILE A 382 9.21 -17.33 13.48
N LEU A 383 10.17 -18.10 13.99
CA LEU A 383 10.44 -18.19 15.44
C LEU A 383 10.84 -16.84 16.04
N THR A 384 11.59 -16.02 15.31
CA THR A 384 11.90 -14.64 15.73
C THR A 384 10.64 -13.79 15.80
N ILE A 385 9.76 -13.83 14.78
CA ILE A 385 8.49 -13.09 14.77
C ILE A 385 7.59 -13.54 15.93
N MET A 386 7.55 -14.84 16.24
CA MET A 386 6.82 -15.35 17.42
C MET A 386 7.31 -14.73 18.73
N GLY A 387 8.61 -14.45 18.88
CA GLY A 387 9.14 -13.74 20.05
C GLY A 387 8.89 -12.22 19.98
N ASP A 388 9.06 -11.63 18.80
CA ASP A 388 8.90 -10.19 18.58
C ASP A 388 7.44 -9.74 18.75
N ILE A 389 6.45 -10.60 18.52
CA ILE A 389 5.02 -10.26 18.72
C ILE A 389 4.72 -9.83 20.16
N TYR A 390 5.48 -10.32 21.14
CA TYR A 390 5.32 -9.97 22.56
C TYR A 390 6.19 -8.78 23.00
N SER A 391 7.35 -8.57 22.38
CA SER A 391 8.33 -7.56 22.82
C SER A 391 8.33 -6.30 21.96
N LYS A 392 7.98 -6.45 20.68
CA LYS A 392 7.98 -5.42 19.63
C LYS A 392 6.73 -5.57 18.77
N THR A 393 5.56 -5.66 19.41
CA THR A 393 4.27 -6.01 18.80
C THR A 393 3.99 -5.28 17.49
N HIS A 394 4.06 -3.94 17.47
CA HIS A 394 3.81 -3.16 16.26
C HIS A 394 4.77 -3.49 15.12
N GLN A 395 6.08 -3.59 15.40
CA GLN A 395 7.08 -3.93 14.39
C GLN A 395 6.88 -5.34 13.84
N ALA A 396 6.50 -6.29 14.69
CA ALA A 396 6.19 -7.66 14.29
C ALA A 396 4.95 -7.71 13.37
N VAL A 397 3.88 -6.98 13.71
CA VAL A 397 2.66 -6.88 12.89
C VAL A 397 2.94 -6.24 11.53
N ILE A 398 3.75 -5.16 11.51
CA ILE A 398 4.17 -4.48 10.28
C ILE A 398 4.99 -5.45 9.40
N ALA A 399 6.01 -6.09 9.97
CA ALA A 399 6.86 -7.03 9.25
C ALA A 399 6.06 -8.23 8.69
N LEU A 400 5.09 -8.73 9.47
CA LEU A 400 4.21 -9.82 9.06
C LEU A 400 3.23 -9.39 7.96
N SER A 401 2.72 -8.17 8.03
CA SER A 401 1.82 -7.60 7.00
C SER A 401 2.55 -7.38 5.68
N GLY A 402 3.77 -6.84 5.72
CA GLY A 402 4.62 -6.70 4.53
C GLY A 402 4.98 -8.06 3.93
N LEU A 403 5.24 -9.07 4.77
CA LEU A 403 5.47 -10.44 4.32
C LEU A 403 4.21 -11.03 3.65
N GLY A 404 3.03 -10.82 4.22
CA GLY A 404 1.76 -11.26 3.63
C GLY A 404 1.48 -10.62 2.29
N LEU A 405 1.69 -9.31 2.17
CA LEU A 405 1.59 -8.59 0.89
C LEU A 405 2.54 -9.15 -0.18
N LEU A 406 3.80 -9.43 0.19
CA LEU A 406 4.77 -10.04 -0.71
C LEU A 406 4.27 -11.41 -1.22
N HIS A 407 3.76 -12.25 -0.33
CA HIS A 407 3.24 -13.57 -0.68
C HIS A 407 1.96 -13.48 -1.54
N ALA A 408 1.11 -12.48 -1.29
CA ALA A 408 -0.05 -12.19 -2.15
C ALA A 408 0.40 -11.80 -3.56
N GLY A 409 1.44 -10.97 -3.66
CA GLY A 409 2.09 -10.62 -4.92
C GLY A 409 2.69 -11.83 -5.66
N HIS A 410 3.08 -12.89 -4.95
CA HIS A 410 3.52 -14.15 -5.55
C HIS A 410 2.36 -15.11 -5.86
N GLY A 411 1.13 -14.78 -5.46
CA GLY A 411 -0.06 -15.60 -5.70
C GLY A 411 -0.17 -16.80 -4.76
N VAL A 412 0.44 -16.73 -3.58
CA VAL A 412 0.34 -17.79 -2.56
C VAL A 412 -1.10 -17.86 -2.02
N PRO A 413 -1.77 -19.02 -2.09
CA PRO A 413 -3.12 -19.18 -1.56
C PRO A 413 -3.15 -19.06 -0.02
N GLU A 414 -4.14 -18.36 0.51
CA GLU A 414 -4.37 -18.25 1.96
C GLU A 414 -4.65 -19.61 2.63
N ASP A 415 -5.19 -20.55 1.86
CA ASP A 415 -5.53 -21.91 2.31
C ASP A 415 -4.33 -22.72 2.79
N LEU A 416 -3.12 -22.36 2.36
CA LEU A 416 -1.89 -23.04 2.74
C LEU A 416 -1.44 -22.69 4.16
N VAL A 417 -1.95 -21.61 4.75
CA VAL A 417 -1.48 -21.13 6.06
C VAL A 417 -1.98 -22.00 7.20
N ARG A 418 -3.27 -22.42 7.20
CA ARG A 418 -3.81 -23.28 8.27
C ARG A 418 -3.13 -24.67 8.33
N PRO A 419 -2.91 -25.38 7.19
CA PRO A 419 -2.15 -26.61 7.20
C PRO A 419 -0.69 -26.41 7.64
N PHE A 420 -0.08 -25.28 7.32
CA PHE A 420 1.25 -24.94 7.82
C PHE A 420 1.26 -24.77 9.35
N VAL A 421 0.29 -24.01 9.91
CA VAL A 421 0.13 -23.85 11.36
C VAL A 421 -0.10 -25.21 12.04
N ALA A 422 -0.91 -26.08 11.46
CA ALA A 422 -1.16 -27.42 12.00
C ALA A 422 0.10 -28.30 11.99
N ALA A 423 0.86 -28.32 10.88
CA ALA A 423 2.13 -29.05 10.78
C ALA A 423 3.16 -28.53 11.80
N PHE A 424 3.25 -27.21 11.94
CA PHE A 424 4.12 -26.57 12.93
C PHE A 424 3.76 -27.01 14.35
N MET A 425 2.48 -26.96 14.72
CA MET A 425 2.02 -27.37 16.04
C MET A 425 2.23 -28.86 16.31
N LEU A 426 2.05 -29.72 15.30
CA LEU A 426 2.36 -31.14 15.42
C LEU A 426 3.83 -31.35 15.79
N CYS A 427 4.75 -30.71 15.05
CA CYS A 427 6.17 -30.79 15.34
C CYS A 427 6.53 -30.18 16.70
N MET A 428 5.83 -29.13 17.16
CA MET A 428 6.05 -28.56 18.50
C MET A 428 5.70 -29.55 19.61
N LYS A 429 4.57 -30.27 19.46
CA LYS A 429 4.14 -31.29 20.42
C LYS A 429 5.13 -32.45 20.49
N GLU A 430 5.69 -32.85 19.35
CA GLU A 430 6.72 -33.89 19.29
C GLU A 430 8.06 -33.42 19.89
N ALA A 431 8.46 -32.17 19.65
CA ALA A 431 9.70 -31.61 20.18
C ALA A 431 9.61 -31.32 21.69
N CYS A 432 8.43 -31.02 22.21
CA CYS A 432 8.18 -30.74 23.61
C CYS A 432 6.87 -31.42 24.08
N PRO A 433 6.94 -32.59 24.74
CA PRO A 433 5.76 -33.31 25.22
C PRO A 433 5.00 -32.64 26.39
N ASP A 434 5.41 -31.45 26.80
CA ASP A 434 4.81 -30.74 27.93
C ASP A 434 3.53 -30.01 27.49
N GLU A 435 2.39 -30.62 27.80
CA GLU A 435 1.08 -30.14 27.39
C GLU A 435 0.73 -28.77 27.97
N THR A 436 1.36 -28.37 29.09
CA THR A 436 1.09 -27.07 29.73
C THR A 436 1.52 -25.88 28.86
N LEU A 437 2.36 -26.10 27.85
CA LEU A 437 2.82 -25.06 26.95
C LEU A 437 1.91 -24.91 25.72
N TYR A 438 1.09 -25.91 25.40
CA TYR A 438 0.44 -26.02 24.09
C TYR A 438 -0.53 -24.89 23.79
N ASP A 439 -1.29 -24.45 24.77
CA ASP A 439 -2.27 -23.37 24.59
C ASP A 439 -1.57 -22.04 24.26
N GLY A 440 -0.48 -21.72 24.94
CA GLY A 440 0.28 -20.49 24.67
C GLY A 440 1.03 -20.50 23.34
N LEU A 441 1.56 -21.66 22.96
CA LEU A 441 2.21 -21.84 21.66
C LEU A 441 1.18 -21.77 20.52
N TRP A 442 0.04 -22.45 20.67
CA TRP A 442 -1.07 -22.41 19.73
C TRP A 442 -1.59 -21.00 19.54
N TRP A 443 -1.88 -20.27 20.63
CA TRP A 443 -2.40 -18.91 20.56
C TRP A 443 -1.45 -17.97 19.82
N THR A 444 -0.14 -18.06 20.10
CA THR A 444 0.88 -17.25 19.43
C THR A 444 0.90 -17.50 17.93
N LEU A 445 0.91 -18.77 17.55
CA LEU A 445 0.99 -19.17 16.15
C LEU A 445 -0.31 -18.89 15.39
N ASP A 446 -1.46 -19.07 16.05
CA ASP A 446 -2.78 -18.73 15.52
C ASP A 446 -2.92 -17.24 15.26
N LEU A 447 -2.47 -16.37 16.18
CA LEU A 447 -2.50 -14.92 15.96
C LEU A 447 -1.65 -14.51 14.75
N ILE A 448 -0.42 -15.03 14.66
CA ILE A 448 0.46 -14.78 13.51
C ILE A 448 -0.17 -15.33 12.22
N GLY A 449 -0.75 -16.53 12.29
CA GLY A 449 -1.47 -17.14 11.17
C GLY A 449 -2.65 -16.30 10.70
N ARG A 450 -3.46 -15.76 11.61
CA ARG A 450 -4.61 -14.89 11.30
C ARG A 450 -4.18 -13.59 10.63
N ILE A 451 -3.19 -12.90 11.19
CA ILE A 451 -2.62 -11.67 10.58
C ILE A 451 -2.10 -11.98 9.18
N PHE A 452 -1.37 -13.09 9.01
CA PHE A 452 -0.81 -13.50 7.71
C PHE A 452 -1.89 -13.87 6.69
N ILE A 453 -2.94 -14.61 7.09
CA ILE A 453 -4.09 -14.92 6.24
C ILE A 453 -4.80 -13.63 5.81
N ARG A 454 -5.07 -12.72 6.74
CA ARG A 454 -5.75 -11.45 6.42
C ARG A 454 -4.95 -10.64 5.40
N THR A 455 -3.66 -10.47 5.65
CA THR A 455 -2.77 -9.67 4.79
C THR A 455 -2.62 -10.29 3.40
N LEU A 456 -2.56 -11.62 3.30
CA LEU A 456 -2.67 -12.36 2.04
C LEU A 456 -3.99 -12.07 1.32
N ALA A 457 -5.10 -12.14 2.05
CA ALA A 457 -6.44 -11.98 1.49
C ALA A 457 -6.70 -10.55 0.97
N GLU A 458 -6.28 -9.54 1.72
CA GLU A 458 -6.37 -8.13 1.35
C GLU A 458 -5.39 -7.79 0.21
N GLY A 459 -4.20 -8.38 0.23
CA GLY A 459 -3.20 -8.22 -0.83
C GLY A 459 -3.56 -8.89 -2.16
N SER A 460 -4.35 -9.98 -2.14
CA SER A 460 -4.73 -10.78 -3.32
C SER A 460 -5.89 -10.14 -4.10
N THR A 461 -5.69 -8.88 -4.52
CA THR A 461 -6.67 -8.13 -5.30
C THR A 461 -6.84 -8.72 -6.71
N PRO A 462 -7.96 -8.46 -7.42
CA PRO A 462 -8.13 -8.94 -8.78
C PRO A 462 -6.99 -8.51 -9.73
N VAL A 463 -6.43 -7.32 -9.50
CA VAL A 463 -5.29 -6.78 -10.26
C VAL A 463 -4.03 -7.60 -10.00
N ILE A 464 -3.70 -7.89 -8.74
CA ILE A 464 -2.53 -8.71 -8.37
C ILE A 464 -2.65 -10.13 -8.93
N ILE A 465 -3.83 -10.73 -8.85
CA ILE A 465 -4.10 -12.06 -9.44
C ILE A 465 -3.89 -12.02 -10.96
N ALA A 466 -4.35 -10.97 -11.65
CA ALA A 466 -4.15 -10.83 -13.08
C ALA A 466 -2.67 -10.61 -13.46
N ILE A 467 -1.92 -9.85 -12.65
CA ILE A 467 -0.47 -9.67 -12.83
C ILE A 467 0.25 -11.02 -12.75
N ASN A 468 -0.15 -11.92 -11.84
CA ASN A 468 0.45 -13.24 -11.70
C ASN A 468 0.29 -14.12 -12.93
N LYS A 469 -0.77 -13.92 -13.70
CA LYS A 469 -1.01 -14.61 -14.96
C LYS A 469 -0.34 -13.91 -16.16
N ASN A 470 0.03 -12.64 -15.99
CA ASN A 470 0.74 -11.83 -16.95
C ASN A 470 0.10 -11.78 -18.36
N THR A 471 -1.22 -11.58 -18.44
CA THR A 471 -1.91 -11.38 -19.71
C THR A 471 -2.68 -10.07 -19.73
N SER A 472 -2.59 -9.33 -20.84
CA SER A 472 -3.33 -8.07 -21.00
C SER A 472 -4.85 -8.27 -20.89
N LYS A 473 -5.37 -9.43 -21.33
CA LYS A 473 -6.80 -9.76 -21.31
C LYS A 473 -7.34 -9.84 -19.88
N GLU A 474 -6.67 -10.60 -19.01
CA GLU A 474 -7.14 -10.78 -17.64
C GLU A 474 -6.97 -9.53 -16.80
N LEU A 475 -5.90 -8.76 -17.02
CA LEU A 475 -5.72 -7.49 -16.35
C LEU A 475 -6.82 -6.49 -16.74
N LYS A 476 -7.16 -6.38 -18.02
CA LYS A 476 -8.28 -5.54 -18.47
C LYS A 476 -9.60 -5.99 -17.85
N ALA A 477 -9.84 -7.29 -17.76
CA ALA A 477 -11.03 -7.83 -17.12
C ALA A 477 -11.08 -7.52 -15.61
N ALA A 478 -9.93 -7.59 -14.91
CA ALA A 478 -9.83 -7.24 -13.50
C ALA A 478 -10.13 -5.76 -13.27
N VAL A 479 -9.54 -4.87 -14.07
CA VAL A 479 -9.71 -3.42 -13.97
C VAL A 479 -11.09 -2.96 -14.42
N ALA A 480 -11.74 -3.68 -15.35
CA ALA A 480 -13.08 -3.35 -15.84
C ALA A 480 -14.15 -3.32 -14.75
N ASN A 481 -13.94 -4.06 -13.65
CA ASN A 481 -14.88 -4.11 -12.53
C ASN A 481 -14.80 -2.87 -11.61
N ALA A 482 -13.79 -2.01 -11.77
CA ALA A 482 -13.63 -0.80 -10.98
C ALA A 482 -14.15 0.45 -11.71
N PRO A 483 -14.78 1.40 -10.99
CA PRO A 483 -15.15 2.71 -11.53
C PRO A 483 -13.96 3.41 -12.15
N ARG A 484 -14.16 4.14 -13.24
CA ARG A 484 -13.06 4.75 -14.02
C ARG A 484 -12.19 5.69 -13.18
N GLY A 485 -12.79 6.46 -12.27
CA GLY A 485 -12.09 7.37 -11.37
C GLY A 485 -11.30 6.71 -10.25
N GLU A 486 -11.56 5.44 -9.95
CA GLU A 486 -10.86 4.70 -8.88
C GLU A 486 -9.77 3.78 -9.44
N ARG A 487 -9.60 3.72 -10.77
CA ARG A 487 -8.65 2.81 -11.40
C ARG A 487 -7.21 3.09 -11.01
N GLU A 488 -6.84 4.36 -10.89
CA GLU A 488 -5.51 4.76 -10.44
C GLU A 488 -5.20 4.26 -9.03
N VAL A 489 -6.18 4.30 -8.12
CA VAL A 489 -6.04 3.79 -6.76
C VAL A 489 -5.71 2.30 -6.79
N ILE A 490 -6.52 1.48 -7.48
CA ILE A 490 -6.33 0.02 -7.49
C ILE A 490 -5.13 -0.44 -8.33
N LEU A 491 -4.61 0.40 -9.22
CA LEU A 491 -3.46 0.10 -10.08
C LEU A 491 -2.13 0.57 -9.51
N LEU A 492 -2.16 1.54 -8.58
CA LEU A 492 -0.96 2.13 -7.97
C LEU A 492 -0.85 1.85 -6.46
N LYS A 493 -1.91 1.40 -5.80
CA LYS A 493 -1.94 1.18 -4.36
C LYS A 493 -2.77 -0.06 -3.98
N VAL A 494 -2.11 -0.99 -3.30
CA VAL A 494 -2.73 -2.04 -2.49
C VAL A 494 -2.24 -1.80 -1.07
N GLN A 495 -3.15 -1.44 -0.18
CA GLN A 495 -2.85 -1.08 1.20
C GLN A 495 -3.33 -2.18 2.15
N VAL A 496 -2.47 -2.60 3.08
CA VAL A 496 -2.78 -3.56 4.14
C VAL A 496 -2.19 -3.04 5.43
N GLY A 497 -3.04 -2.51 6.33
CA GLY A 497 -2.57 -1.76 7.49
C GLY A 497 -1.73 -0.56 7.05
N ASN A 498 -0.51 -0.43 7.55
CA ASN A 498 0.43 0.64 7.17
C ASN A 498 1.29 0.26 5.95
N GLU A 499 1.27 -1.01 5.54
CA GLU A 499 2.07 -1.50 4.42
C GLU A 499 1.35 -1.28 3.10
N SER A 500 2.13 -0.93 2.07
CA SER A 500 1.60 -0.50 0.78
C SER A 500 2.43 -1.05 -0.36
N MET A 501 1.78 -1.68 -1.32
CA MET A 501 2.41 -2.19 -2.53
C MET A 501 1.81 -1.49 -3.76
N SER A 502 2.65 -1.15 -4.74
CA SER A 502 2.17 -0.65 -6.04
C SER A 502 2.04 -1.80 -7.04
N PRO A 503 0.83 -2.12 -7.55
CA PRO A 503 0.65 -3.13 -8.58
C PRO A 503 1.46 -2.86 -9.86
N LEU A 504 1.58 -1.60 -10.28
CA LEU A 504 2.43 -1.22 -11.41
C LEU A 504 3.90 -1.61 -11.20
N ILE A 505 4.47 -1.22 -10.06
CA ILE A 505 5.89 -1.49 -9.77
C ILE A 505 6.10 -2.98 -9.52
N TRP A 506 5.17 -3.62 -8.82
CA TRP A 506 5.19 -5.07 -8.61
C TRP A 506 5.22 -5.83 -9.95
N ALA A 507 4.40 -5.42 -10.91
CA ALA A 507 4.40 -6.01 -12.25
C ALA A 507 5.74 -5.79 -12.98
N ILE A 508 6.37 -4.61 -12.84
CA ILE A 508 7.68 -4.32 -13.40
C ILE A 508 8.78 -5.18 -12.76
N GLU A 509 8.86 -5.20 -11.44
CA GLU A 509 9.90 -5.93 -10.69
C GLU A 509 9.80 -7.44 -10.88
N LYS A 510 8.58 -7.97 -10.99
CA LYS A 510 8.32 -9.38 -11.29
C LYS A 510 8.60 -9.74 -12.75
N GLY A 511 8.76 -8.76 -13.64
CA GLY A 511 8.90 -8.98 -15.09
C GLY A 511 7.59 -9.32 -15.79
N ALA A 512 6.44 -9.03 -15.18
CA ALA A 512 5.11 -9.18 -15.78
C ALA A 512 4.80 -8.01 -16.74
N LEU A 513 5.62 -7.86 -17.78
CA LEU A 513 5.64 -6.67 -18.65
C LEU A 513 4.36 -6.48 -19.48
N GLU A 514 3.64 -7.55 -19.83
CA GLU A 514 2.34 -7.42 -20.51
C GLU A 514 1.31 -6.75 -19.60
N SER A 515 1.31 -7.14 -18.32
CA SER A 515 0.44 -6.54 -17.32
C SER A 515 0.87 -5.11 -17.05
N ALA A 516 2.14 -4.85 -16.77
CA ALA A 516 2.66 -3.50 -16.54
C ALA A 516 2.35 -2.55 -17.71
N GLY A 517 2.54 -3.00 -18.96
CA GLY A 517 2.19 -2.21 -20.14
C GLY A 517 0.70 -1.95 -20.28
N ALA A 518 -0.16 -2.91 -19.91
CA ALA A 518 -1.60 -2.69 -19.88
C ALA A 518 -2.04 -1.77 -18.72
N ILE A 519 -1.37 -1.78 -17.57
CA ILE A 519 -1.57 -0.82 -16.48
C ILE A 519 -1.24 0.59 -16.97
N LEU A 520 -0.04 0.79 -17.54
CA LEU A 520 0.39 2.10 -18.06
C LEU A 520 -0.59 2.62 -19.11
N LYS A 521 -1.01 1.77 -20.06
CA LYS A 521 -2.02 2.15 -21.06
C LYS A 521 -3.35 2.53 -20.42
N ASP A 522 -3.77 1.84 -19.35
CA ASP A 522 -5.02 2.16 -18.66
C ASP A 522 -4.94 3.53 -17.97
N LEU A 523 -3.89 3.77 -17.19
CA LEU A 523 -3.67 5.01 -16.45
C LEU A 523 -3.51 6.22 -17.37
N LEU A 524 -2.78 6.06 -18.48
CA LEU A 524 -2.45 7.14 -19.40
C LEU A 524 -3.50 7.33 -20.51
N THR A 525 -4.59 6.56 -20.50
CA THR A 525 -5.72 6.81 -21.40
C THR A 525 -6.64 7.86 -20.80
N MET A 526 -6.76 9.01 -21.45
CA MET A 526 -7.77 10.01 -21.09
C MET A 526 -9.18 9.46 -21.31
N ARG A 527 -9.99 9.47 -20.25
CA ARG A 527 -11.39 9.02 -20.27
C ARG A 527 -12.29 10.13 -19.81
N ALA A 528 -13.53 10.10 -20.26
CA ALA A 528 -14.57 11.01 -19.81
C ALA A 528 -15.78 10.19 -19.37
N ASP A 529 -16.39 10.59 -18.26
CA ASP A 529 -17.77 10.26 -17.92
C ASP A 529 -18.64 11.52 -17.98
N ARG A 530 -19.91 11.43 -17.59
CA ARG A 530 -20.91 12.52 -17.77
C ARG A 530 -20.51 13.86 -17.14
N GLY A 531 -19.60 13.88 -16.16
CA GLY A 531 -19.18 15.10 -15.48
C GLY A 531 -17.68 15.28 -15.22
N ARG A 532 -16.80 14.31 -15.53
CA ARG A 532 -15.36 14.37 -15.20
C ARG A 532 -14.49 13.69 -16.25
N TYR A 533 -13.25 14.17 -16.37
CA TYR A 533 -12.17 13.53 -17.13
C TYR A 533 -11.20 12.83 -16.18
N TYR A 534 -10.69 11.67 -16.59
CA TYR A 534 -9.75 10.87 -15.82
C TYR A 534 -8.48 10.64 -16.63
N TYR A 535 -7.34 10.94 -16.02
CA TYR A 535 -6.00 10.77 -16.59
C TYR A 535 -5.00 10.59 -15.45
N GLY A 536 -4.59 9.34 -15.18
CA GLY A 536 -3.79 8.98 -14.00
C GLY A 536 -2.30 9.29 -14.12
N MET A 537 -1.90 10.26 -14.96
CA MET A 537 -0.50 10.64 -15.15
C MET A 537 0.09 11.21 -13.86
N GLU A 538 -0.58 12.17 -13.23
CA GLU A 538 -0.08 12.78 -11.99
C GLU A 538 0.05 11.74 -10.87
N ALA A 539 -0.93 10.84 -10.74
CA ALA A 539 -0.89 9.76 -9.76
C ALA A 539 0.33 8.83 -9.92
N ILE A 540 0.79 8.58 -11.16
CA ILE A 540 2.01 7.80 -11.40
C ILE A 540 3.22 8.51 -10.80
N TRP A 541 3.40 9.81 -11.06
CA TRP A 541 4.59 10.55 -10.61
C TRP A 541 4.55 10.89 -9.12
N VAL A 542 3.37 11.19 -8.57
CA VAL A 542 3.20 11.38 -7.12
C VAL A 542 3.62 10.13 -6.37
N ARG A 543 3.24 8.95 -6.89
CA ARG A 543 3.60 7.68 -6.24
C ARG A 543 5.02 7.21 -6.57
N HIS A 544 5.48 7.44 -7.81
CA HIS A 544 6.74 6.94 -8.36
C HIS A 544 7.48 8.05 -9.13
N PRO A 545 8.09 9.03 -8.45
CA PRO A 545 8.80 10.13 -9.11
C PRO A 545 10.03 9.66 -9.91
N ASP A 546 10.53 8.46 -9.63
CA ASP A 546 11.65 7.79 -10.29
C ASP A 546 11.23 6.81 -11.40
N ILE A 547 9.95 6.83 -11.84
CA ILE A 547 9.41 5.87 -12.81
C ILE A 547 10.24 5.75 -14.10
N ILE A 548 10.79 6.86 -14.61
CA ILE A 548 11.65 6.86 -15.80
C ILE A 548 12.93 6.05 -15.54
N THR A 549 13.61 6.32 -14.43
CA THR A 549 14.82 5.62 -14.01
C THR A 549 14.55 4.13 -13.81
N LEU A 550 13.41 3.80 -13.19
CA LEU A 550 12.98 2.42 -12.99
C LEU A 550 12.75 1.71 -14.33
N LEU A 551 12.04 2.33 -15.28
CA LEU A 551 11.80 1.73 -16.59
C LEU A 551 13.10 1.55 -17.38
N CYS A 552 14.01 2.53 -17.39
CA CYS A 552 15.33 2.41 -18.01
C CYS A 552 16.15 1.22 -17.49
N THR A 553 15.96 0.83 -16.22
CA THR A 553 16.76 -0.23 -15.58
C THR A 553 16.08 -1.59 -15.55
N LYS A 554 14.76 -1.64 -15.42
CA LYS A 554 13.99 -2.88 -15.19
C LYS A 554 13.06 -3.26 -16.33
N ALA A 555 12.50 -2.30 -17.06
CA ALA A 555 11.54 -2.56 -18.12
C ALA A 555 11.65 -1.57 -19.30
N PRO A 556 12.78 -1.55 -20.05
CA PRO A 556 13.00 -0.58 -21.12
C PRO A 556 11.93 -0.61 -22.22
N SER A 557 11.38 -1.78 -22.52
CA SER A 557 10.32 -1.96 -23.52
C SER A 557 9.02 -1.20 -23.20
N LEU A 558 8.84 -0.75 -21.96
CA LEU A 558 7.69 0.04 -21.54
C LEU A 558 7.90 1.55 -21.67
N LEU A 559 9.13 2.02 -21.95
CA LEU A 559 9.43 3.45 -22.09
C LEU A 559 8.60 4.09 -23.20
N ALA A 560 8.51 3.45 -24.37
CA ALA A 560 7.65 3.92 -25.46
C ALA A 560 6.18 4.00 -25.02
N THR A 561 5.69 2.98 -24.30
CA THR A 561 4.30 2.96 -23.80
C THR A 561 4.02 4.10 -22.83
N LEU A 562 4.95 4.40 -21.92
CA LEU A 562 4.85 5.53 -21.01
C LEU A 562 4.86 6.85 -21.78
N LEU A 563 5.86 7.07 -22.63
CA LEU A 563 6.07 8.33 -23.33
C LEU A 563 4.97 8.64 -24.35
N ASP A 564 4.41 7.63 -25.02
CA ASP A 564 3.24 7.77 -25.90
C ASP A 564 2.02 8.25 -25.12
N GLY A 565 1.84 7.74 -23.89
CA GLY A 565 0.76 8.13 -22.99
C GLY A 565 0.85 9.58 -22.48
N LEU A 566 1.98 10.25 -22.67
CA LEU A 566 2.18 11.68 -22.37
C LEU A 566 1.86 12.59 -23.56
N ILE A 567 1.37 12.04 -24.68
CA ILE A 567 1.04 12.80 -25.88
C ILE A 567 -0.44 12.67 -26.17
N TRP A 568 -1.15 13.80 -26.20
CA TRP A 568 -2.50 13.86 -26.75
C TRP A 568 -2.49 14.53 -28.11
N ARG A 569 -3.17 13.92 -29.10
CA ARG A 569 -3.27 14.45 -30.47
C ARG A 569 -4.73 14.72 -30.82
N SER A 570 -5.02 15.96 -31.24
CA SER A 570 -6.34 16.35 -31.71
C SER A 570 -6.75 15.54 -32.95
N LYS A 571 -8.03 15.15 -33.04
CA LYS A 571 -8.57 14.56 -34.27
C LYS A 571 -8.76 15.61 -35.38
N ASN A 572 -8.97 16.87 -35.00
CA ASN A 572 -9.18 17.97 -35.92
C ASN A 572 -7.86 18.49 -36.48
N VAL A 573 -7.83 18.67 -37.80
CA VAL A 573 -6.74 19.32 -38.54
C VAL A 573 -7.22 20.71 -38.94
N LYS A 574 -6.45 21.74 -38.60
CA LYS A 574 -6.69 23.13 -39.00
C LYS A 574 -5.47 23.59 -39.80
N GLU A 575 -5.70 24.13 -40.99
CA GLU A 575 -4.62 24.63 -41.87
C GLU A 575 -3.53 23.60 -42.18
N GLY A 576 -3.91 22.33 -42.34
CA GLY A 576 -2.96 21.22 -42.54
C GLY A 576 -2.18 20.81 -41.28
N MET A 577 -2.37 21.49 -40.17
CA MET A 577 -1.68 21.24 -38.89
C MET A 577 -2.63 20.58 -37.87
N ARG A 578 -2.07 19.76 -36.99
CA ARG A 578 -2.80 19.09 -35.91
C ARG A 578 -2.27 19.57 -34.56
N ARG A 579 -3.18 19.96 -33.66
CA ARG A 579 -2.80 20.28 -32.27
C ARG A 579 -2.32 19.03 -31.55
N VAL A 580 -1.16 19.13 -30.91
CA VAL A 580 -0.58 18.11 -30.04
C VAL A 580 -0.31 18.75 -28.69
N ASN A 581 -0.75 18.11 -27.61
CA ASN A 581 -0.45 18.51 -26.24
C ASN A 581 0.53 17.49 -25.63
N TYR A 582 1.57 17.98 -24.97
CA TYR A 582 2.56 17.17 -24.26
C TYR A 582 2.41 17.35 -22.76
N TYR A 583 2.31 16.25 -22.02
CA TYR A 583 2.16 16.21 -20.56
C TYR A 583 3.50 15.81 -19.93
N ILE A 584 4.44 16.75 -19.90
CA ILE A 584 5.84 16.48 -19.51
C ILE A 584 6.31 17.30 -18.30
N SER A 585 5.40 17.98 -17.59
CA SER A 585 5.74 18.79 -16.39
C SER A 585 6.52 17.97 -15.37
N SER A 586 6.01 16.78 -15.01
CA SER A 586 6.63 15.87 -14.04
C SER A 586 7.92 15.22 -14.56
N MET A 587 8.18 15.29 -15.87
CA MET A 587 9.50 14.94 -16.43
C MET A 587 10.48 16.10 -16.35
N LEU A 588 10.02 17.35 -16.26
CA LEU A 588 10.88 18.53 -16.26
C LEU A 588 11.25 18.96 -14.85
N VAL A 589 10.26 19.06 -13.98
CA VAL A 589 10.37 19.68 -12.66
C VAL A 589 9.84 18.72 -11.59
N SER A 590 10.57 18.58 -10.49
CA SER A 590 10.12 17.84 -9.30
C SER A 590 9.18 18.70 -8.45
N ASP A 591 8.54 18.10 -7.46
CA ASP A 591 7.65 18.83 -6.54
C ASP A 591 8.38 19.94 -5.76
N GLU A 592 9.72 19.83 -5.62
CA GLU A 592 10.59 20.85 -5.02
C GLU A 592 10.96 22.00 -5.98
N GLY A 593 10.43 22.01 -7.20
CA GLY A 593 10.74 23.02 -8.21
C GLY A 593 12.12 22.84 -8.88
N LEU A 594 12.79 21.72 -8.64
CA LEU A 594 14.11 21.40 -9.22
C LEU A 594 13.98 20.63 -10.53
N LEU A 595 14.97 20.74 -11.41
CA LEU A 595 15.00 19.92 -12.64
C LEU A 595 15.16 18.44 -12.29
N THR A 596 14.34 17.59 -12.88
CA THR A 596 14.47 16.14 -12.68
C THR A 596 15.64 15.56 -13.49
N ASN A 597 16.00 14.31 -13.18
CA ASN A 597 17.00 13.55 -13.94
C ASN A 597 16.42 12.80 -15.14
N SER A 598 15.12 12.93 -15.46
CA SER A 598 14.46 12.08 -16.47
C SER A 598 15.18 12.12 -17.83
N LEU A 599 15.49 13.31 -18.37
CA LEU A 599 16.20 13.43 -19.64
C LEU A 599 17.61 12.82 -19.58
N LEU A 600 18.31 13.02 -18.47
CA LEU A 600 19.65 12.46 -18.26
C LEU A 600 19.60 10.93 -18.23
N ASP A 601 18.60 10.36 -17.59
CA ASP A 601 18.44 8.91 -17.48
C ASP A 601 18.03 8.28 -18.82
N LEU A 602 17.21 8.97 -19.64
CA LEU A 602 16.94 8.56 -21.02
C LEU A 602 18.22 8.59 -21.87
N ILE A 603 19.04 9.64 -21.75
CA ILE A 603 20.32 9.75 -22.48
C ILE A 603 21.30 8.64 -22.05
N LYS A 604 21.42 8.38 -20.74
CA LYS A 604 22.29 7.32 -20.21
C LYS A 604 21.83 5.93 -20.61
N HIS A 605 20.52 5.72 -20.76
CA HIS A 605 19.97 4.45 -21.22
C HIS A 605 20.46 4.11 -22.64
N GLY A 606 20.67 5.12 -23.49
CA GLY A 606 21.38 4.98 -24.76
C GLY A 606 20.57 4.36 -25.90
N ASP A 607 19.26 4.19 -25.73
CA ASP A 607 18.37 3.72 -26.81
C ASP A 607 18.01 4.88 -27.76
N PRO A 608 18.40 4.82 -29.05
CA PRO A 608 18.16 5.89 -30.00
C PRO A 608 16.66 6.11 -30.28
N GLU A 609 15.83 5.07 -30.26
CA GLU A 609 14.40 5.20 -30.52
C GLU A 609 13.71 5.94 -29.37
N VAL A 610 14.09 5.63 -28.13
CA VAL A 610 13.54 6.28 -26.93
C VAL A 610 14.01 7.72 -26.82
N VAL A 611 15.29 8.01 -27.04
CA VAL A 611 15.81 9.39 -26.96
C VAL A 611 15.24 10.28 -28.07
N CYS A 612 14.98 9.70 -29.25
CA CYS A 612 14.31 10.40 -30.35
C CYS A 612 12.78 10.40 -30.24
N HIS A 613 12.21 9.90 -29.15
CA HIS A 613 10.78 9.93 -28.95
C HIS A 613 10.28 11.39 -28.85
N PRO A 614 9.12 11.75 -29.45
CA PRO A 614 8.65 13.14 -29.47
C PRO A 614 8.57 13.83 -28.11
N SER A 615 8.19 13.10 -27.05
CA SER A 615 8.16 13.65 -25.67
C SER A 615 9.55 14.01 -25.14
N ALA A 616 10.57 13.17 -25.41
CA ALA A 616 11.95 13.41 -24.98
C ALA A 616 12.58 14.55 -25.78
N ILE A 617 12.34 14.60 -27.09
CA ILE A 617 12.76 15.72 -27.95
C ILE A 617 12.12 17.03 -27.46
N PHE A 618 10.81 17.04 -27.24
CA PHE A 618 10.11 18.25 -26.79
C PHE A 618 10.63 18.73 -25.42
N GLN A 619 10.95 17.81 -24.51
CA GLN A 619 11.60 18.14 -23.25
C GLN A 619 12.98 18.80 -23.46
N ALA A 620 13.82 18.20 -24.31
CA ALA A 620 15.15 18.72 -24.61
C ALA A 620 15.09 20.09 -25.30
N ASP A 621 14.18 20.27 -26.26
CA ASP A 621 13.94 21.54 -26.97
C ASP A 621 13.46 22.63 -26.02
N LEU A 622 12.56 22.30 -25.08
CA LEU A 622 12.08 23.27 -24.10
C LEU A 622 13.21 23.76 -23.20
N LEU A 623 14.04 22.85 -22.69
CA LEU A 623 15.22 23.19 -21.90
C LEU A 623 16.22 24.00 -22.75
N TRP A 624 16.44 23.61 -24.01
CA TRP A 624 17.33 24.34 -24.89
C TRP A 624 16.85 25.78 -25.11
N VAL A 625 15.60 25.95 -25.57
CA VAL A 625 15.06 27.26 -25.94
C VAL A 625 14.89 28.18 -24.72
N ARG A 626 14.40 27.66 -23.59
CA ARG A 626 14.07 28.47 -22.42
C ARG A 626 15.23 28.67 -21.45
N LEU A 627 16.15 27.72 -21.35
CA LEU A 627 17.21 27.74 -20.33
C LEU A 627 18.62 27.86 -20.92
N CYS A 628 18.94 27.09 -21.96
CA CYS A 628 20.33 26.92 -22.40
C CYS A 628 20.76 27.85 -23.55
N CYS A 629 19.86 28.17 -24.47
CA CYS A 629 20.19 28.80 -25.76
C CYS A 629 20.78 30.20 -25.57
N LEU A 630 20.13 31.06 -24.77
CA LEU A 630 20.61 32.43 -24.56
C LEU A 630 21.97 32.46 -23.83
N PRO A 631 22.17 31.78 -22.68
CA PRO A 631 23.50 31.72 -22.05
C PRO A 631 24.58 31.15 -22.98
N TRP A 632 24.25 30.13 -23.77
CA TRP A 632 25.17 29.56 -24.76
C TRP A 632 25.51 30.57 -25.86
N ALA A 633 24.51 31.24 -26.44
CA ALA A 633 24.68 32.23 -27.50
C ALA A 633 25.50 33.43 -27.01
N LEU A 634 25.24 33.93 -25.80
CA LEU A 634 26.05 34.98 -25.17
C LEU A 634 27.51 34.52 -25.00
N THR A 635 27.74 33.27 -24.61
CA THR A 635 29.09 32.71 -24.48
C THR A 635 29.80 32.64 -25.85
N LYS A 636 29.07 32.26 -26.92
CA LYS A 636 29.64 32.22 -28.28
C LYS A 636 29.86 33.60 -28.88
N LEU A 637 28.94 34.52 -28.66
CA LEU A 637 29.08 35.92 -29.06
C LEU A 637 30.29 36.56 -28.38
N TRP A 638 30.44 36.33 -27.07
CA TRP A 638 31.60 36.77 -26.32
C TRP A 638 32.90 36.21 -26.88
N PHE A 639 32.93 34.91 -27.19
CA PHE A 639 34.06 34.29 -27.87
C PHE A 639 34.38 34.96 -29.21
N CYS A 640 33.37 35.22 -30.06
CA CYS A 640 33.57 35.92 -31.33
C CYS A 640 34.12 37.34 -31.14
N VAL A 641 33.62 38.10 -30.16
CA VAL A 641 34.15 39.44 -29.82
C VAL A 641 35.62 39.35 -29.43
N THR A 642 35.97 38.41 -28.55
CA THR A 642 37.39 38.22 -28.16
C THR A 642 38.26 37.78 -29.34
N LEU A 643 37.73 36.96 -30.26
CA LEU A 643 38.45 36.54 -31.45
C LEU A 643 38.70 37.72 -32.41
N VAL A 644 37.71 38.60 -32.61
CA VAL A 644 37.88 39.79 -33.44
C VAL A 644 38.93 40.73 -32.85
N VAL A 645 38.89 40.98 -31.54
CA VAL A 645 39.90 41.80 -30.86
C VAL A 645 41.29 41.18 -31.00
N PHE A 646 41.40 39.86 -30.93
CA PHE A 646 42.65 39.13 -31.16
C PHE A 646 43.16 39.29 -32.60
N CYS A 647 42.31 39.07 -33.61
CA CYS A 647 42.69 39.25 -35.01
C CYS A 647 43.12 40.70 -35.31
N LEU A 648 42.44 41.71 -34.75
CA LEU A 648 42.85 43.10 -34.88
C LEU A 648 44.21 43.35 -34.22
N ALA A 649 44.44 42.82 -33.02
CA ALA A 649 45.73 42.94 -32.34
C ALA A 649 46.89 42.36 -33.16
N GLU A 650 46.68 41.21 -33.80
CA GLU A 650 47.69 40.54 -34.62
C GLU A 650 47.90 41.22 -35.98
N GLN A 651 46.82 41.67 -36.64
CA GLN A 651 46.92 42.36 -37.93
C GLN A 651 47.74 43.66 -37.81
N TYR A 652 47.46 44.51 -36.82
CA TYR A 652 48.24 45.72 -36.59
C TYR A 652 49.63 45.42 -36.01
N GLY A 653 49.78 44.32 -35.27
CA GLY A 653 51.06 43.91 -34.69
C GLY A 653 52.12 43.50 -35.71
N ILE A 654 51.70 42.97 -36.88
CA ILE A 654 52.61 42.54 -37.95
C ILE A 654 53.07 43.70 -38.85
N VAL A 655 52.24 44.74 -39.00
CA VAL A 655 52.46 45.82 -39.99
C VAL A 655 53.30 46.98 -39.44
N THR A 656 53.37 47.18 -38.12
CA THR A 656 53.99 48.37 -37.52
C THR A 656 55.48 48.21 -37.14
N THR A 657 56.37 48.88 -37.88
CA THR A 657 57.80 49.07 -37.49
C THR A 657 58.09 50.42 -36.83
N ASP A 658 57.19 51.40 -36.94
CA ASP A 658 57.36 52.74 -36.38
C ASP A 658 56.94 52.84 -34.91
N VAL A 659 57.81 53.44 -34.10
CA VAL A 659 57.75 53.51 -32.63
C VAL A 659 56.64 54.45 -32.13
N HIS A 660 56.26 55.45 -32.93
CA HIS A 660 55.29 56.49 -32.53
C HIS A 660 53.93 56.40 -33.25
N SER A 661 53.67 55.29 -33.97
CA SER A 661 52.42 55.11 -34.71
C SER A 661 51.20 54.91 -33.79
N HIS A 662 50.06 55.51 -34.15
CA HIS A 662 48.77 55.28 -33.49
C HIS A 662 48.34 53.80 -33.47
N GLU A 663 48.86 53.01 -34.42
CA GLU A 663 48.60 51.57 -34.55
C GLU A 663 49.18 50.77 -33.37
N ARG A 664 50.33 51.16 -32.79
CA ARG A 664 50.89 50.50 -31.59
C ARG A 664 50.02 50.65 -30.34
N PHE A 665 49.43 51.83 -30.13
CA PHE A 665 48.49 52.05 -29.02
C PHE A 665 47.25 51.17 -29.14
N THR A 666 46.79 50.95 -30.38
CA THR A 666 45.68 50.04 -30.68
C THR A 666 46.02 48.59 -30.33
N VAL A 667 47.22 48.11 -30.67
CA VAL A 667 47.69 46.76 -30.29
C VAL A 667 47.76 46.58 -28.78
N ILE A 668 48.31 47.56 -28.05
CA ILE A 668 48.40 47.51 -26.58
C ILE A 668 47.00 47.47 -25.95
N ALA A 669 46.08 48.31 -26.43
CA ALA A 669 44.71 48.34 -25.93
C ALA A 669 43.98 47.00 -26.18
N CYS A 670 44.09 46.44 -27.38
CA CYS A 670 43.48 45.14 -27.71
C CYS A 670 44.08 43.99 -26.87
N ARG A 671 45.40 43.97 -26.66
CA ARG A 671 46.05 42.97 -25.79
C ARG A 671 45.65 43.13 -24.33
N ALA A 672 45.61 44.36 -23.82
CA ALA A 672 45.15 44.64 -22.47
C ALA A 672 43.70 44.18 -22.26
N PHE A 673 42.82 44.42 -23.24
CA PHE A 673 41.45 43.89 -23.23
C PHE A 673 41.45 42.35 -23.15
N LEU A 674 42.17 41.65 -24.02
CA LEU A 674 42.20 40.18 -24.03
C LEU A 674 42.73 39.60 -22.72
N TYR A 675 43.80 40.17 -22.16
CA TYR A 675 44.33 39.71 -20.88
C TYR A 675 43.35 40.00 -19.74
N LEU A 676 42.78 41.19 -19.67
CA LEU A 676 41.88 41.53 -18.57
C LEU A 676 40.59 40.70 -18.61
N PHE A 677 40.02 40.48 -19.79
CA PHE A 677 38.72 39.85 -19.95
C PHE A 677 38.79 38.34 -20.15
N SER A 678 39.67 37.82 -21.00
CA SER A 678 39.78 36.37 -21.24
C SER A 678 40.56 35.68 -20.12
N LEU A 679 41.75 36.19 -19.77
CA LEU A 679 42.55 35.63 -18.69
C LEU A 679 41.92 35.92 -17.32
N GLY A 680 41.32 37.11 -17.13
CA GLY A 680 40.55 37.42 -15.92
C GLY A 680 39.34 36.49 -15.70
N GLN A 681 38.57 36.20 -16.75
CA GLN A 681 37.46 35.23 -16.69
C GLN A 681 37.96 33.82 -16.35
N LEU A 682 39.08 33.39 -16.92
CA LEU A 682 39.73 32.13 -16.60
C LEU A 682 40.10 32.05 -15.11
N PHE A 683 40.78 33.08 -14.59
CA PHE A 683 41.16 33.16 -13.18
C PHE A 683 39.95 33.17 -12.25
N ALA A 684 38.94 33.99 -12.54
CA ALA A 684 37.73 34.06 -11.72
C ALA A 684 37.01 32.70 -11.68
N LYS A 685 36.88 32.03 -12.83
CA LYS A 685 36.24 30.71 -12.92
C LYS A 685 37.00 29.66 -12.12
N HIS A 686 38.33 29.57 -12.28
CA HIS A 686 39.15 28.62 -11.52
C HIS A 686 39.20 28.95 -10.04
N ALA A 687 39.22 30.23 -9.65
CA ALA A 687 39.13 30.63 -8.24
C ALA A 687 37.82 30.13 -7.61
N VAL A 688 36.68 30.35 -8.29
CA VAL A 688 35.36 29.88 -7.81
C VAL A 688 35.28 28.35 -7.76
N GLN A 689 35.74 27.65 -8.80
CA GLN A 689 35.73 26.18 -8.83
C GLN A 689 36.65 25.57 -7.78
N THR A 690 37.83 26.16 -7.57
CA THR A 690 38.78 25.74 -6.53
C THR A 690 38.19 25.98 -5.15
N TYR A 691 37.58 27.14 -4.90
CA TYR A 691 36.87 27.42 -3.66
C TYR A 691 35.76 26.39 -3.37
N ARG A 692 34.93 26.06 -4.37
CA ARG A 692 33.90 25.01 -4.23
C ARG A 692 34.49 23.63 -3.96
N ALA A 693 35.59 23.27 -4.62
CA ALA A 693 36.26 21.98 -4.42
C ALA A 693 36.85 21.86 -3.00
N VAL A 694 37.41 22.95 -2.47
CA VAL A 694 37.89 23.03 -1.07
C VAL A 694 36.71 22.88 -0.11
N ARG A 695 35.61 23.62 -0.31
CA ARG A 695 34.42 23.55 0.55
C ARG A 695 33.78 22.16 0.56
N ARG A 696 33.76 21.47 -0.58
CA ARG A 696 33.21 20.11 -0.74
C ARG A 696 34.23 19.00 -0.44
N LYS A 697 35.44 19.33 0.04
CA LYS A 697 36.55 18.40 0.31
C LYS A 697 36.95 17.50 -0.88
N GLN A 698 36.75 17.96 -2.11
CA GLN A 698 37.07 17.25 -3.34
C GLN A 698 38.48 17.59 -3.86
N MET A 699 39.49 17.44 -3.00
CA MET A 699 40.90 17.69 -3.33
C MET A 699 41.63 16.36 -3.46
N LYS A 700 42.28 16.11 -4.60
CA LYS A 700 43.06 14.90 -4.86
C LYS A 700 44.55 15.21 -4.75
N ARG A 701 45.33 14.27 -4.21
CA ARG A 701 46.79 14.39 -4.17
C ARG A 701 47.33 14.12 -5.58
N LEU A 702 48.00 15.10 -6.16
CA LEU A 702 48.71 14.95 -7.44
C LEU A 702 50.14 14.45 -7.20
N THR A 703 50.77 14.91 -6.13
CA THR A 703 52.07 14.44 -5.62
C THR A 703 52.03 14.36 -4.09
N TRP A 704 53.11 13.91 -3.45
CA TRP A 704 53.20 13.75 -1.99
C TRP A 704 52.86 15.04 -1.21
N CYS A 705 53.11 16.22 -1.79
CA CYS A 705 52.93 17.51 -1.11
C CYS A 705 51.92 18.47 -1.76
N VAL A 706 51.30 18.10 -2.90
CA VAL A 706 50.39 19.01 -3.64
C VAL A 706 49.01 18.39 -3.79
N HIS A 707 48.03 19.04 -3.15
CA HIS A 707 46.61 18.74 -3.33
C HIS A 707 46.02 19.67 -4.37
N VAL A 708 45.40 19.09 -5.38
CA VAL A 708 44.80 19.82 -6.50
C VAL A 708 43.30 19.49 -6.55
N PRO A 709 42.43 20.44 -6.92
CA PRO A 709 41.02 20.16 -7.14
C PRO A 709 40.80 18.98 -8.09
N ALA A 710 39.91 18.06 -7.74
CA ALA A 710 39.68 16.83 -8.50
C ALA A 710 39.27 17.09 -9.97
N TYR A 711 38.64 18.23 -10.27
CA TYR A 711 38.21 18.59 -11.62
C TYR A 711 39.38 18.88 -12.58
N LEU A 712 40.55 19.27 -12.08
CA LEU A 712 41.75 19.50 -12.91
C LEU A 712 42.41 18.19 -13.37
N LEU A 713 41.98 17.05 -12.83
CA LEU A 713 42.53 15.73 -13.12
C LEU A 713 41.60 14.87 -14.00
N GLN A 714 40.45 15.40 -14.42
CA GLN A 714 39.53 14.71 -15.32
C GLN A 714 39.93 14.96 -16.79
N PRO A 715 40.13 13.93 -17.63
CA PRO A 715 40.57 14.10 -19.02
C PRO A 715 39.60 14.93 -19.90
N LEU A 716 38.35 15.11 -19.46
CA LEU A 716 37.36 15.97 -20.13
C LEU A 716 37.59 17.49 -19.96
N SER A 717 38.36 17.95 -18.97
CA SER A 717 38.57 19.40 -18.76
C SER A 717 39.49 20.02 -19.81
N PHE A 718 40.32 19.21 -20.49
CA PHE A 718 41.20 19.67 -21.57
C PHE A 718 40.51 19.67 -22.95
N GLN A 719 39.50 18.83 -23.18
CA GLN A 719 38.78 18.76 -24.46
C GLN A 719 37.77 19.90 -24.68
N LEU A 720 37.38 20.64 -23.64
CA LEU A 720 36.54 21.83 -23.79
C LEU A 720 37.32 23.08 -24.28
N TRP A 721 38.64 22.97 -24.45
CA TRP A 721 39.51 24.08 -24.83
C TRP A 721 40.03 24.02 -26.27
N THR A 722 39.88 22.90 -26.98
CA THR A 722 40.31 22.77 -28.37
C THR A 722 39.19 22.16 -29.22
N PHE A 723 38.68 22.98 -30.14
CA PHE A 723 37.71 22.65 -31.19
C PHE A 723 36.23 22.50 -30.81
N SER A 724 35.45 23.31 -31.54
CA SER A 724 34.11 23.03 -32.04
C SER A 724 33.67 21.58 -31.89
N THR A 725 32.48 21.40 -31.31
CA THR A 725 31.69 20.17 -31.31
C THR A 725 31.56 19.62 -32.74
N SER A 726 32.45 18.69 -33.10
CA SER A 726 32.13 17.65 -34.05
C SER A 726 31.40 16.57 -33.27
N TRP A 727 30.18 16.31 -33.70
CA TRP A 727 29.53 15.02 -33.55
C TRP A 727 30.59 13.90 -33.65
N LYS A 728 30.63 13.03 -32.65
CA LYS A 728 31.17 11.68 -32.83
C LYS A 728 29.97 10.75 -32.87
N HIS A 729 29.76 10.17 -34.05
CA HIS A 729 29.09 8.89 -34.19
C HIS A 729 29.71 7.90 -33.19
N GLY A 730 28.85 7.22 -32.45
CA GLY A 730 29.17 5.98 -31.78
C GLY A 730 28.63 4.84 -32.63
N GLU A 731 29.53 3.93 -32.97
CA GLU A 731 29.23 2.49 -33.02
C GLU A 731 28.60 2.01 -31.71
#